data_AF-A0A521ICG2-F1
#
_entry.id   AF-A0A521ICG2-F1
#
_cell.length_a   1.000
_cell.length_b   1.000
_cell.length_c   1.000
_cell.angle_alpha   90.00
_cell.angle_beta   90.00
_cell.angle_gamma   90.00
#
_symmetry.space_group_name_H-M   'P 1'
#
loop_
_entity.id
_entity.type
_entity.pdbx_description
1 polymer ?
#
loop_
_entity_poly.entity_id
_entity_poly.type
_entity_poly.pdbx_seq_one_letter_code
_entity_poly.pdbx_strand_id
1 'polypeptide(L)'
;MIMKLRGSTGVFRPVCGMVCIAFASISGVMSAQQTLSPEVYGTLSTSVFEVVTPKREQLDAFEYAEELPFDQLPFVVRTDPFTSVGTAFCTSPGRYLSAAHVFALENDSANGDFFLRNAEGRVFEVDQVFQYSNHRDFILFSIKNEPGHVPLERAPETTVNSRVFTVGNAHGQGVIVRDGVLTSMTGEERDGAWKWLRFSAAASPGNSGGPLVDSSGRVLGIIVARSENENFNLALPLSAVDEFPEDTAWINQSIGYGVPFFSYTERAIEDTKETLPLPLGELRGRLTDARNTMHLKLLSDLMAKRDNVLFPKAKGSDYLLANPHSSLIPGVACEQSDYSWKMEYGDDGKSADLSNGDRFEWRSWKGYDLQRYFRPEGVYDRTAFVDAKTSMEAVLGGYPLYRSMAGKSVRITSLGSPSRNEARTDRYGRVWSLSVWPIVFADRSMVWLRLPTPDGFVAFLAITGDENLYATIADLGAIIQLTDVDYSGSIEQWIAFLSRSGSDLASNSSAARGRAAGELADFGCVFAEKERLTLRTEEFALKLEYADFAFDQNTVLQCFASWTALPGGGTVRSVNSLFAAVEGTQAVGIGLYRISRPGWMDSAERKTAWKNLAEEVYPYNGQPLASDGYLWTYAGVDVAPFIDGETDLLSYRSQYLLQLRTSARTSAHEAKSSFAALTESASVSETGILRTYGADNAKIRERMRLSEISGYTIFEAIAKNKPEILNRFIEEKKDLEALNALSRTPLIAAAASRREEMAICLIRAGVDLDATDRNGMTALMAALETAPEKVSLELVRSGASVAPLSKFGKTALAYALYGKKPAAARLLIEKGADVQLAVKDGSTPLHLAVQYADAETVKLLLERNANPHAENETGETPESLAKKLNKKDILELFLR
;
A
#
# COMPACT_ATOMS: atom_id res chain seq x y z
N MET A 1 -2.76 -41.70 1.50
CA MET A 1 -2.54 -42.86 0.61
C MET A 1 -1.67 -43.87 1.36
N ILE A 2 -2.11 -45.12 1.42
CA ILE A 2 -1.70 -46.20 2.35
C ILE A 2 -0.73 -47.18 1.66
N MET A 3 0.25 -47.73 2.41
CA MET A 3 0.78 -49.11 2.30
C MET A 3 1.70 -49.35 3.51
N LYS A 4 1.43 -50.12 4.57
CA LYS A 4 1.05 -51.55 4.78
C LYS A 4 2.03 -52.58 4.22
N LEU A 5 2.78 -53.22 5.11
CA LEU A 5 3.24 -54.61 5.00
C LEU A 5 2.82 -55.40 6.25
N ARG A 6 2.34 -56.61 6.01
CA ARG A 6 1.68 -57.56 6.92
C ARG A 6 2.59 -58.77 7.19
N GLY A 7 2.33 -59.45 8.30
CA GLY A 7 2.60 -60.89 8.52
C GLY A 7 3.46 -61.12 9.76
N SER A 8 3.16 -62.01 10.71
CA SER A 8 2.13 -63.06 10.79
C SER A 8 2.00 -63.52 12.25
N THR A 9 0.80 -63.95 12.62
CA THR A 9 0.37 -64.50 13.91
C THR A 9 0.83 -65.94 14.12
N GLY A 10 1.18 -66.30 15.37
CA GLY A 10 1.32 -67.68 15.83
C GLY A 10 1.02 -67.79 17.32
N VAL A 11 -0.13 -68.38 17.65
CA VAL A 11 -0.66 -68.69 18.98
C VAL A 11 -0.05 -70.01 19.46
N PHE A 12 0.29 -70.17 20.75
CA PHE A 12 -0.15 -71.28 21.64
C PHE A 12 0.48 -71.18 23.05
N ARG A 13 -0.35 -71.55 24.04
CA ARG A 13 -0.15 -71.45 25.50
C ARG A 13 0.10 -72.88 26.08
N PRO A 14 0.20 -73.09 27.40
CA PRO A 14 1.38 -73.51 28.17
C PRO A 14 1.36 -74.99 28.63
N VAL A 15 2.48 -75.54 29.12
CA VAL A 15 2.49 -76.76 29.96
C VAL A 15 3.51 -76.64 31.10
N CYS A 16 3.02 -77.02 32.29
CA CYS A 16 3.67 -77.07 33.58
C CYS A 16 4.51 -78.34 33.75
N GLY A 17 5.60 -78.31 34.53
CA GLY A 17 6.34 -79.51 34.93
C GLY A 17 7.52 -79.23 35.87
N MET A 18 7.35 -79.60 37.14
CA MET A 18 8.30 -79.50 38.26
C MET A 18 9.59 -80.31 38.07
N VAL A 19 10.70 -79.94 38.74
CA VAL A 19 11.36 -80.74 39.82
C VAL A 19 12.47 -79.92 40.53
N CYS A 20 12.24 -79.79 41.85
CA CYS A 20 13.08 -79.72 43.06
C CYS A 20 14.56 -79.24 43.15
N ILE A 21 14.72 -78.19 43.96
CA ILE A 21 15.50 -78.05 45.23
C ILE A 21 17.02 -78.27 45.24
N ALA A 22 17.77 -77.19 45.54
CA ALA A 22 18.72 -77.15 46.66
C ALA A 22 19.02 -75.70 47.11
N PHE A 23 18.90 -75.47 48.42
CA PHE A 23 19.07 -74.22 49.14
C PHE A 23 20.53 -73.72 49.18
N ALA A 24 20.73 -72.41 48.97
CA ALA A 24 21.70 -71.62 49.73
C ALA A 24 21.24 -70.16 49.78
N SER A 25 20.78 -69.75 50.95
CA SER A 25 20.36 -68.40 51.31
C SER A 25 21.55 -67.45 51.39
N ILE A 26 21.61 -66.46 50.48
CA ILE A 26 22.20 -65.14 50.76
C ILE A 26 21.23 -64.11 50.17
N SER A 27 20.65 -63.33 51.07
CA SER A 27 19.78 -62.18 50.85
C SER A 27 20.37 -61.20 49.81
N GLY A 28 19.84 -61.27 48.58
CA GLY A 28 20.02 -60.26 47.55
C GLY A 28 19.01 -59.14 47.74
N VAL A 29 19.51 -58.00 48.22
CA VAL A 29 18.80 -56.73 48.38
C VAL A 29 18.07 -56.38 47.08
N MET A 30 16.74 -56.42 47.10
CA MET A 30 15.97 -55.58 46.19
C MET A 30 16.33 -54.14 46.54
N SER A 31 16.95 -53.40 45.62
CA SER A 31 17.08 -51.95 45.74
C SER A 31 15.67 -51.37 45.72
N ALA A 32 15.09 -51.21 46.91
CA ALA A 32 13.92 -50.41 47.12
C ALA A 32 14.27 -49.00 46.66
N GLN A 33 13.47 -48.44 45.76
CA GLN A 33 13.48 -47.03 45.41
C GLN A 33 13.23 -46.26 46.71
N GLN A 34 14.31 -45.84 47.38
CA GLN A 34 14.23 -45.30 48.73
C GLN A 34 13.61 -43.90 48.60
N THR A 35 12.32 -43.78 48.92
CA THR A 35 11.60 -42.51 49.03
C THR A 35 12.17 -41.70 50.20
N LEU A 36 12.06 -40.37 50.16
CA LEU A 36 12.40 -39.51 51.30
C LEU A 36 11.71 -40.02 52.57
N SER A 37 12.35 -39.87 53.73
CA SER A 37 11.73 -40.31 54.99
C SER A 37 10.45 -39.50 55.26
N PRO A 38 9.45 -40.07 55.97
CA PRO A 38 8.23 -39.35 56.31
C PRO A 38 8.49 -38.04 57.08
N GLU A 39 9.54 -38.02 57.92
CA GLU A 39 9.98 -36.85 58.67
C GLU A 39 10.49 -35.75 57.73
N VAL A 40 11.37 -36.09 56.78
CA VAL A 40 11.91 -35.15 55.78
C VAL A 40 10.78 -34.62 54.90
N TYR A 41 9.87 -35.49 54.45
CA TYR A 41 8.71 -35.08 53.67
C TYR A 41 7.80 -34.12 54.46
N GLY A 42 7.59 -34.39 55.75
CA GLY A 42 6.86 -33.51 56.66
C GLY A 42 7.45 -32.11 56.72
N THR A 43 8.77 -32.00 56.94
CA THR A 43 9.48 -30.72 56.92
C THR A 43 9.31 -30.00 55.59
N LEU A 44 9.55 -30.69 54.46
CA LEU A 44 9.38 -30.11 53.13
C LEU A 44 7.96 -29.58 52.90
N SER A 45 6.94 -30.32 53.35
CA SER A 45 5.54 -29.92 53.18
C SER A 45 5.16 -28.64 53.95
N THR A 46 5.87 -28.33 55.04
CA THR A 46 5.64 -27.12 55.83
C THR A 46 6.48 -25.92 55.39
N SER A 47 7.53 -26.15 54.61
CA SER A 47 8.55 -25.14 54.29
C SER A 47 8.60 -24.77 52.81
N VAL A 48 7.84 -25.46 51.97
CA VAL A 48 7.74 -25.23 50.53
C VAL A 48 6.32 -24.78 50.17
N PHE A 49 6.22 -23.69 49.44
CA PHE A 49 5.00 -22.96 49.13
C PHE A 49 4.80 -22.91 47.64
N GLU A 50 3.54 -22.87 47.24
CA GLU A 50 3.17 -22.53 45.89
C GLU A 50 3.17 -21.01 45.74
N VAL A 51 3.80 -20.49 44.69
CA VAL A 51 3.67 -19.08 44.32
C VAL A 51 2.44 -18.97 43.44
N VAL A 52 1.52 -18.08 43.82
CA VAL A 52 0.24 -17.92 43.14
C VAL A 52 -0.10 -16.46 42.87
N THR A 53 -0.84 -16.23 41.79
CA THR A 53 -1.42 -14.93 41.44
C THR A 53 -2.96 -15.04 41.41
N PRO A 54 -3.71 -14.00 41.80
CA PRO A 54 -5.17 -14.04 41.72
C PRO A 54 -5.65 -14.23 40.28
N LYS A 55 -6.60 -15.15 40.05
CA LYS A 55 -7.28 -15.26 38.76
C LYS A 55 -8.15 -14.03 38.54
N ARG A 56 -7.79 -13.23 37.54
CA ARG A 56 -8.51 -12.03 37.17
C ARG A 56 -9.41 -12.21 35.94
N GLU A 57 -9.44 -13.39 35.31
CA GLU A 57 -10.29 -13.69 34.14
C GLU A 57 -11.80 -13.59 34.41
N GLN A 58 -12.20 -13.55 35.68
CA GLN A 58 -13.59 -13.32 36.12
C GLN A 58 -13.90 -11.82 36.29
N LEU A 59 -12.89 -10.95 36.16
CA LEU A 59 -13.00 -9.48 36.22
C LEU A 59 -13.12 -8.87 34.83
N ASP A 60 -13.06 -9.67 33.76
CA ASP A 60 -13.19 -9.21 32.39
C ASP A 60 -14.60 -8.66 32.19
N ALA A 61 -14.72 -7.36 31.88
CA ALA A 61 -15.99 -6.72 31.54
C ALA A 61 -16.49 -7.10 30.13
N PHE A 62 -16.06 -8.27 29.62
CA PHE A 62 -16.32 -8.71 28.26
C PHE A 62 -17.67 -9.39 28.16
N GLU A 63 -18.35 -9.16 27.05
CA GLU A 63 -19.58 -9.86 26.69
C GLU A 63 -19.26 -10.88 25.60
N TYR A 64 -19.95 -12.01 25.67
CA TYR A 64 -19.72 -13.17 24.80
C TYR A 64 -21.03 -13.54 24.10
N ALA A 65 -20.91 -14.07 22.87
CA ALA A 65 -22.07 -14.49 22.08
C ALA A 65 -22.85 -15.66 22.70
N GLU A 66 -22.19 -16.44 23.55
CA GLU A 66 -22.78 -17.54 24.32
C GLU A 66 -22.09 -17.64 25.69
N GLU A 67 -22.73 -18.31 26.65
CA GLU A 67 -22.17 -18.50 27.99
C GLU A 67 -20.88 -19.33 27.93
N LEU A 68 -19.85 -18.87 28.65
CA LEU A 68 -18.56 -19.56 28.69
C LEU A 68 -18.70 -20.94 29.34
N PRO A 69 -18.11 -22.00 28.76
CA PRO A 69 -18.27 -23.38 29.24
C PRO A 69 -17.36 -23.67 30.45
N PHE A 70 -17.47 -22.86 31.52
CA PHE A 70 -16.77 -23.11 32.77
C PHE A 70 -17.10 -24.52 33.28
N ASP A 71 -18.34 -24.99 33.08
CA ASP A 71 -18.82 -26.32 33.45
C ASP A 71 -17.94 -27.49 32.96
N GLN A 72 -17.29 -27.33 31.80
CA GLN A 72 -16.51 -28.35 31.11
C GLN A 72 -15.01 -28.35 31.44
N LEU A 73 -14.52 -27.39 32.24
CA LEU A 73 -13.13 -27.39 32.69
C LEU A 73 -12.85 -28.53 33.70
N PRO A 74 -11.66 -29.15 33.67
CA PRO A 74 -11.25 -30.12 34.70
C PRO A 74 -11.38 -29.51 36.10
N PHE A 75 -11.88 -30.29 37.06
CA PHE A 75 -12.18 -29.82 38.43
C PHE A 75 -10.99 -29.08 39.09
N VAL A 76 -9.76 -29.53 38.83
CA VAL A 76 -8.51 -28.92 39.34
C VAL A 76 -8.31 -27.47 38.86
N VAL A 77 -8.87 -27.08 37.73
CA VAL A 77 -8.60 -25.79 37.06
C VAL A 77 -9.64 -24.72 37.44
N ARG A 78 -10.77 -25.10 38.05
CA ARG A 78 -12.01 -24.31 37.97
C ARG A 78 -12.49 -23.63 39.27
N THR A 79 -12.11 -24.09 40.46
CA THR A 79 -12.62 -23.52 41.74
C THR A 79 -11.61 -22.70 42.51
N ASP A 80 -10.34 -22.79 42.13
CA ASP A 80 -9.26 -22.08 42.80
C ASP A 80 -9.24 -20.61 42.35
N PRO A 81 -9.37 -19.63 43.27
CA PRO A 81 -9.28 -18.21 42.94
C PRO A 81 -7.87 -17.76 42.52
N PHE A 82 -6.88 -18.67 42.50
CA PHE A 82 -5.52 -18.37 42.13
C PHE A 82 -4.98 -19.26 40.99
N THR A 83 -4.00 -18.72 40.26
CA THR A 83 -3.19 -19.42 39.26
C THR A 83 -1.81 -19.69 39.85
N SER A 84 -1.36 -20.94 39.72
CA SER A 84 -0.01 -21.36 40.11
C SER A 84 1.01 -20.84 39.10
N VAL A 85 2.03 -20.11 39.58
CA VAL A 85 3.12 -19.57 38.74
C VAL A 85 4.49 -20.14 39.08
N GLY A 86 4.62 -20.83 40.22
CA GLY A 86 5.86 -21.49 40.60
C GLY A 86 5.85 -21.96 42.06
N THR A 87 7.04 -22.10 42.63
CA THR A 87 7.28 -22.56 43.99
C THR A 87 8.27 -21.63 44.69
N ALA A 88 8.10 -21.43 46.00
CA ALA A 88 9.05 -20.76 46.87
C ALA A 88 9.30 -21.61 48.12
N PHE A 89 10.37 -21.35 48.87
CA PHE A 89 10.67 -22.09 50.09
C PHE A 89 11.35 -21.24 51.16
N CYS A 90 11.13 -21.60 52.42
CA CYS A 90 11.69 -20.91 53.58
C CYS A 90 13.13 -21.38 53.86
N THR A 91 14.08 -20.45 53.90
CA THR A 91 15.50 -20.73 54.21
C THR A 91 15.96 -20.19 55.56
N SER A 92 15.25 -19.19 56.09
CA SER A 92 15.41 -18.70 57.45
C SER A 92 14.10 -18.06 57.91
N PRO A 93 13.89 -17.84 59.22
CA PRO A 93 12.63 -17.27 59.71
C PRO A 93 12.34 -15.92 59.03
N GLY A 94 11.17 -15.77 58.41
CA GLY A 94 10.79 -14.55 57.68
C GLY A 94 11.49 -14.35 56.34
N ARG A 95 12.12 -15.39 55.77
CA ARG A 95 12.88 -15.32 54.51
C ARG A 95 12.55 -16.49 53.60
N TYR A 96 12.12 -16.13 52.40
CA TYR A 96 11.65 -17.05 51.37
C TYR A 96 12.44 -16.83 50.10
N LEU A 97 12.88 -17.93 49.48
CA LEU A 97 13.57 -17.93 48.20
C LEU A 97 12.68 -18.50 47.10
N SER A 98 12.85 -17.95 45.90
CA SER A 98 12.30 -18.46 44.65
C SER A 98 13.22 -18.07 43.50
N ALA A 99 12.97 -18.60 42.31
CA ALA A 99 13.54 -18.08 41.08
C ALA A 99 12.89 -16.74 40.72
N ALA A 100 13.64 -15.84 40.06
CA ALA A 100 13.17 -14.50 39.72
C ALA A 100 12.11 -14.54 38.61
N HIS A 101 12.27 -15.42 37.61
CA HIS A 101 11.32 -15.56 36.49
C HIS A 101 9.93 -16.04 36.93
N VAL A 102 9.80 -16.67 38.11
CA VAL A 102 8.50 -17.03 38.70
C VAL A 102 7.67 -15.78 39.00
N PHE A 103 8.36 -14.68 39.34
CA PHE A 103 7.75 -13.38 39.60
C PHE A 103 7.76 -12.47 38.37
N ALA A 104 8.77 -12.59 37.49
CA ALA A 104 8.92 -11.82 36.26
C ALA A 104 8.63 -10.31 36.48
N LEU A 105 9.30 -9.70 37.46
CA LEU A 105 8.98 -8.36 37.97
C LEU A 105 9.16 -7.24 36.93
N GLU A 106 9.91 -7.48 35.86
CA GLU A 106 10.08 -6.58 34.73
C GLU A 106 8.89 -6.56 33.75
N ASN A 107 7.89 -7.43 33.93
CA ASN A 107 6.70 -7.49 33.07
C ASN A 107 5.51 -6.78 33.74
N ASP A 108 4.83 -5.93 32.98
CA ASP A 108 3.63 -5.23 33.41
C ASP A 108 2.37 -6.13 33.31
N SER A 109 2.42 -7.35 33.85
CA SER A 109 1.27 -8.27 33.80
C SER A 109 0.03 -7.71 34.52
N ALA A 110 -1.13 -7.85 33.87
CA ALA A 110 -2.44 -7.58 34.45
C ALA A 110 -2.77 -8.42 35.70
N ASN A 111 -2.03 -9.49 35.99
CA ASN A 111 -2.33 -10.49 37.04
C ASN A 111 -2.15 -10.01 38.50
N GLY A 112 -1.75 -8.77 38.73
CA GLY A 112 -1.71 -8.19 40.08
C GLY A 112 -0.55 -8.68 40.94
N ASP A 113 -0.74 -8.70 42.26
CA ASP A 113 0.28 -9.03 43.25
C ASP A 113 0.53 -10.55 43.37
N PHE A 114 1.65 -10.90 44.00
CA PHE A 114 2.08 -12.28 44.22
C PHE A 114 1.82 -12.73 45.66
N PHE A 115 1.45 -14.00 45.80
CA PHE A 115 1.15 -14.60 47.09
C PHE A 115 1.82 -15.97 47.22
N LEU A 116 2.09 -16.37 48.46
CA LEU A 116 2.45 -17.74 48.79
C LEU A 116 1.25 -18.49 49.31
N ARG A 117 1.06 -19.71 48.82
CA ARG A 117 0.06 -20.65 49.33
C ARG A 117 0.73 -21.86 49.97
N ASN A 118 0.33 -22.17 51.18
CA ASN A 118 0.83 -23.32 51.92
C ASN A 118 0.03 -24.61 51.61
N ALA A 119 0.47 -25.75 52.16
CA ALA A 119 -0.18 -27.04 51.95
C ALA A 119 -1.63 -27.12 52.50
N GLU A 120 -1.98 -26.29 53.48
CA GLU A 120 -3.36 -26.18 53.99
C GLU A 120 -4.25 -25.24 53.15
N GLY A 121 -3.72 -24.64 52.08
CA GLY A 121 -4.44 -23.72 51.20
C GLY A 121 -4.56 -22.28 51.71
N ARG A 122 -3.87 -21.91 52.80
CA ARG A 122 -3.81 -20.53 53.29
C ARG A 122 -2.86 -19.71 52.42
N VAL A 123 -3.24 -18.45 52.18
CA VAL A 123 -2.56 -17.55 51.25
C VAL A 123 -1.98 -16.34 52.00
N PHE A 124 -0.74 -15.99 51.67
CA PHE A 124 0.04 -14.93 52.31
C PHE A 124 0.59 -13.97 51.25
N GLU A 125 0.39 -12.67 51.47
CA GLU A 125 0.87 -11.64 50.55
C GLU A 125 2.40 -11.52 50.64
N VAL A 126 3.08 -11.41 49.51
CA VAL A 126 4.51 -11.07 49.48
C VAL A 126 4.71 -9.62 49.89
N ASP A 127 5.64 -9.36 50.80
CA ASP A 127 5.83 -8.08 51.47
C ASP A 127 7.05 -7.32 50.93
N GLN A 128 8.24 -7.60 51.47
CA GLN A 128 9.48 -6.92 51.11
C GLN A 128 10.43 -7.85 50.38
N VAL A 129 11.18 -7.29 49.42
CA VAL A 129 12.28 -7.96 48.72
C VAL A 129 13.59 -7.51 49.34
N PHE A 130 14.43 -8.46 49.72
CA PHE A 130 15.75 -8.22 50.34
C PHE A 130 16.89 -8.42 49.35
N GLN A 131 16.80 -9.42 48.48
CA GLN A 131 17.75 -9.64 47.39
C GLN A 131 17.00 -10.00 46.11
N TYR A 132 17.51 -9.54 44.98
CA TYR A 132 16.94 -9.85 43.68
C TYR A 132 18.02 -9.91 42.61
N SER A 133 17.96 -10.90 41.74
CA SER A 133 18.67 -10.86 40.47
C SER A 133 17.93 -11.63 39.40
N ASN A 134 17.55 -10.94 38.32
CA ASN A 134 16.94 -11.58 37.16
C ASN A 134 17.97 -12.36 36.31
N HIS A 135 19.23 -11.92 36.29
CA HIS A 135 20.30 -12.60 35.56
C HIS A 135 20.74 -13.91 36.23
N ARG A 136 20.84 -13.91 37.57
CA ARG A 136 21.10 -15.13 38.36
C ARG A 136 19.84 -15.93 38.63
N ASP A 137 18.69 -15.34 38.37
CA ASP A 137 17.37 -15.93 38.49
C ASP A 137 17.01 -16.33 39.93
N PHE A 138 17.08 -15.37 40.87
CA PHE A 138 16.60 -15.56 42.23
C PHE A 138 15.97 -14.31 42.84
N ILE A 139 15.09 -14.53 43.82
CA ILE A 139 14.49 -13.49 44.66
C ILE A 139 14.40 -13.97 46.11
N LEU A 140 14.83 -13.12 47.05
CA LEU A 140 14.70 -13.31 48.50
C LEU A 140 13.71 -12.29 49.05
N PHE A 141 12.65 -12.76 49.70
CA PHE A 141 11.55 -11.90 50.15
C PHE A 141 10.95 -12.34 51.48
N SER A 142 10.11 -11.48 52.08
CA SER A 142 9.23 -11.78 53.21
C SER A 142 7.77 -11.86 52.77
N ILE A 143 6.92 -12.42 53.63
CA ILE A 143 5.47 -12.43 53.47
C ILE A 143 4.79 -11.77 54.68
N LYS A 144 3.59 -11.23 54.48
CA LYS A 144 2.75 -10.69 55.56
C LYS A 144 2.05 -11.82 56.30
N ASN A 145 1.84 -11.64 57.60
CA ASN A 145 1.15 -12.60 58.47
C ASN A 145 1.79 -14.01 58.39
N GLU A 146 3.12 -14.05 58.44
CA GLU A 146 3.92 -15.26 58.33
C GLU A 146 3.40 -16.37 59.28
N PRO A 147 3.19 -17.59 58.78
CA PRO A 147 2.98 -18.74 59.66
C PRO A 147 4.34 -19.15 60.25
N GLY A 148 4.37 -19.57 61.51
CA GLY A 148 5.61 -20.07 62.11
C GLY A 148 6.09 -21.33 61.38
N HIS A 149 7.05 -21.20 60.47
CA HIS A 149 7.57 -22.27 59.62
C HIS A 149 8.97 -22.72 60.05
N VAL A 150 9.32 -23.97 59.72
CA VAL A 150 10.67 -24.52 59.96
C VAL A 150 11.54 -24.22 58.74
N PRO A 151 12.62 -23.45 58.85
CA PRO A 151 13.53 -23.21 57.73
C PRO A 151 14.16 -24.52 57.23
N LEU A 152 14.35 -24.65 55.91
CA LEU A 152 15.09 -25.77 55.37
C LEU A 152 16.58 -25.59 55.61
N GLU A 153 17.22 -26.62 56.17
CA GLU A 153 18.67 -26.63 56.37
C GLU A 153 19.41 -26.63 55.04
N ARG A 154 20.57 -26.01 55.03
CA ARG A 154 21.45 -25.97 53.86
C ARG A 154 22.28 -27.24 53.75
N ALA A 155 22.40 -27.77 52.54
CA ALA A 155 23.25 -28.92 52.28
C ALA A 155 24.74 -28.50 52.26
N PRO A 156 25.65 -29.36 52.75
CA PRO A 156 27.08 -29.18 52.51
C PRO A 156 27.40 -29.28 51.01
N GLU A 157 28.58 -28.80 50.59
CA GLU A 157 29.04 -28.94 49.20
C GLU A 157 28.86 -30.37 48.71
N THR A 158 28.19 -30.51 47.57
CA THR A 158 27.74 -31.79 47.05
C THR A 158 28.60 -32.26 45.89
N THR A 159 28.83 -33.56 45.83
CA THR A 159 29.57 -34.22 44.75
C THR A 159 28.65 -34.61 43.59
N VAL A 160 29.19 -34.55 42.39
CA VAL A 160 28.55 -35.09 41.19
C VAL A 160 28.27 -36.58 41.37
N ASN A 161 27.17 -37.07 40.80
CA ASN A 161 26.58 -38.40 40.95
C ASN A 161 25.89 -38.67 42.30
N SER A 162 25.70 -37.65 43.13
CA SER A 162 24.85 -37.74 44.32
C SER A 162 23.37 -37.74 43.95
N ARG A 163 22.56 -38.38 44.80
CA ARG A 163 21.11 -38.44 44.65
C ARG A 163 20.48 -37.14 45.12
N VAL A 164 19.59 -36.59 44.31
CA VAL A 164 18.93 -35.30 44.56
C VAL A 164 17.43 -35.41 44.28
N PHE A 165 16.67 -34.51 44.89
CA PHE A 165 15.23 -34.45 44.73
C PHE A 165 14.79 -33.04 44.38
N THR A 166 13.95 -32.88 43.36
CA THR A 166 13.25 -31.62 43.14
C THR A 166 11.98 -31.61 43.97
N VAL A 167 11.72 -30.50 44.65
CA VAL A 167 10.49 -30.30 45.41
C VAL A 167 9.74 -29.12 44.80
N GLY A 168 8.49 -29.34 44.42
CA GLY A 168 7.58 -28.29 43.94
C GLY A 168 6.24 -28.40 44.65
N ASN A 169 5.45 -27.34 44.68
CA ASN A 169 4.09 -27.38 45.25
C ASN A 169 3.07 -27.06 44.16
N ALA A 170 2.95 -27.95 43.18
CA ALA A 170 2.09 -27.71 42.02
C ALA A 170 0.61 -27.91 42.36
N HIS A 171 -0.22 -26.92 42.02
CA HIS A 171 -1.69 -26.98 42.01
C HIS A 171 -2.36 -27.15 43.38
N GLY A 172 -1.73 -26.70 44.46
CA GLY A 172 -2.32 -26.74 45.81
C GLY A 172 -2.62 -28.14 46.36
N GLN A 173 -2.03 -29.20 45.79
CA GLN A 173 -2.21 -30.59 46.22
C GLN A 173 -1.15 -31.06 47.24
N GLY A 174 -0.30 -30.15 47.71
CA GLY A 174 0.86 -30.44 48.55
C GLY A 174 2.15 -30.63 47.73
N VAL A 175 3.25 -30.86 48.42
CA VAL A 175 4.57 -30.97 47.79
C VAL A 175 4.71 -32.22 46.92
N ILE A 176 5.13 -32.02 45.68
CA ILE A 176 5.51 -33.05 44.72
C ILE A 176 7.04 -33.20 44.76
N VAL A 177 7.50 -34.41 45.06
CA VAL A 177 8.92 -34.76 45.09
C VAL A 177 9.25 -35.63 43.89
N ARG A 178 10.29 -35.28 43.13
CA ARG A 178 10.83 -36.11 42.04
C ARG A 178 12.28 -36.44 42.30
N ASP A 179 12.61 -37.70 42.12
CA ASP A 179 13.95 -38.26 42.27
C ASP A 179 14.82 -38.01 41.02
N GLY A 180 16.11 -37.79 41.25
CA GLY A 180 17.14 -37.93 40.23
C GLY A 180 18.55 -37.84 40.80
N VAL A 181 19.49 -37.48 39.93
CA VAL A 181 20.93 -37.45 40.24
C VAL A 181 21.52 -36.11 39.81
N LEU A 182 22.42 -35.55 40.61
CA LEU A 182 23.24 -34.41 40.21
C LEU A 182 24.28 -34.88 39.19
N THR A 183 24.18 -34.42 37.95
CA THR A 183 24.97 -34.96 36.82
C THR A 183 26.24 -34.18 36.55
N SER A 184 26.25 -32.87 36.77
CA SER A 184 27.44 -32.03 36.60
C SER A 184 27.23 -30.63 37.18
N MET A 185 28.28 -29.82 37.12
CA MET A 185 28.21 -28.37 37.34
C MET A 185 28.68 -27.68 36.07
N THR A 186 27.94 -26.69 35.58
CA THR A 186 28.24 -26.02 34.30
C THR A 186 28.36 -24.54 34.52
N GLY A 187 29.40 -23.92 33.98
CA GLY A 187 29.55 -22.48 33.99
C GLY A 187 28.36 -21.80 33.31
N GLU A 188 28.04 -20.59 33.76
CA GLU A 188 27.12 -19.71 33.04
C GLU A 188 27.63 -19.39 31.62
N GLU A 189 26.71 -19.12 30.70
CA GLU A 189 26.99 -18.99 29.27
C GLU A 189 27.74 -17.71 28.89
N ARG A 190 27.54 -16.60 29.63
CA ARG A 190 28.09 -15.28 29.25
C ARG A 190 29.58 -15.19 29.51
N ASP A 191 30.01 -15.48 30.73
CA ASP A 191 31.43 -15.40 31.13
C ASP A 191 31.88 -16.52 32.07
N GLY A 192 30.98 -17.43 32.46
CA GLY A 192 31.28 -18.53 33.36
C GLY A 192 31.54 -18.11 34.81
N ALA A 193 31.13 -16.90 35.21
CA ALA A 193 31.40 -16.36 36.54
C ALA A 193 30.75 -17.16 37.69
N TRP A 194 29.76 -18.01 37.39
CA TRP A 194 29.17 -18.94 38.35
C TRP A 194 28.83 -20.28 37.71
N LYS A 195 28.48 -21.26 38.55
CA LYS A 195 28.16 -22.63 38.12
C LYS A 195 26.72 -22.98 38.43
N TRP A 196 26.00 -23.44 37.42
CA TRP A 196 24.70 -24.09 37.54
C TRP A 196 24.85 -25.55 37.96
N LEU A 197 23.97 -26.04 38.82
CA LEU A 197 23.81 -27.45 39.13
C LEU A 197 22.98 -28.12 38.03
N ARG A 198 23.54 -29.11 37.33
CA ARG A 198 22.79 -29.94 36.36
C ARG A 198 22.30 -31.21 37.03
N PHE A 199 21.04 -31.58 36.81
CA PHE A 199 20.46 -32.78 37.39
C PHE A 199 19.43 -33.48 36.48
N SER A 200 19.19 -34.76 36.75
CA SER A 200 18.29 -35.61 35.97
C SER A 200 16.86 -35.73 36.51
N ALA A 201 16.62 -35.27 37.74
CA ALA A 201 15.28 -35.26 38.35
C ALA A 201 14.31 -34.43 37.51
N ALA A 202 13.07 -34.90 37.33
CA ALA A 202 12.10 -34.23 36.47
C ALA A 202 11.68 -32.86 37.04
N ALA A 203 12.00 -31.78 36.33
CA ALA A 203 11.45 -30.45 36.57
C ALA A 203 10.25 -30.17 35.65
N SER A 204 9.29 -29.42 36.17
CA SER A 204 8.12 -28.91 35.45
C SER A 204 7.86 -27.48 35.91
N PRO A 205 6.99 -26.70 35.24
CA PRO A 205 6.66 -25.33 35.68
C PRO A 205 6.27 -25.26 37.17
N GLY A 206 5.54 -26.26 37.67
CA GLY A 206 5.14 -26.32 39.08
C GLY A 206 6.27 -26.60 40.09
N ASN A 207 7.49 -26.89 39.64
CA ASN A 207 8.69 -27.02 40.51
C ASN A 207 9.65 -25.84 40.35
N SER A 208 9.38 -24.91 39.43
CA SER A 208 10.26 -23.76 39.19
C SER A 208 10.27 -22.84 40.41
N GLY A 209 11.46 -22.37 40.81
CA GLY A 209 11.70 -21.65 42.06
C GLY A 209 11.74 -22.52 43.32
N GLY A 210 11.37 -23.80 43.24
CA GLY A 210 11.43 -24.74 44.36
C GLY A 210 12.85 -25.19 44.71
N PRO A 211 13.05 -25.83 45.87
CA PRO A 211 14.37 -26.29 46.28
C PRO A 211 14.76 -27.59 45.59
N LEU A 212 16.02 -27.67 45.15
CA LEU A 212 16.72 -28.92 44.90
C LEU A 212 17.32 -29.39 46.22
N VAL A 213 16.97 -30.59 46.70
CA VAL A 213 17.40 -31.10 48.01
C VAL A 213 18.16 -32.42 47.92
N ASP A 214 18.98 -32.69 48.94
CA ASP A 214 19.62 -34.00 49.11
C ASP A 214 18.68 -35.03 49.77
N SER A 215 19.19 -36.23 50.03
CA SER A 215 18.41 -37.32 50.64
C SER A 215 17.96 -37.05 52.09
N SER A 216 18.55 -36.04 52.75
CA SER A 216 18.20 -35.60 54.10
C SER A 216 17.24 -34.40 54.08
N GLY A 217 16.82 -33.92 52.90
CA GLY A 217 15.95 -32.75 52.76
C GLY A 217 16.68 -31.41 52.85
N ARG A 218 18.01 -31.40 52.82
CA ARG A 218 18.80 -30.18 52.90
C ARG A 218 18.94 -29.55 51.51
N VAL A 219 18.88 -28.22 51.43
CA VAL A 219 18.81 -27.48 50.17
C VAL A 219 20.18 -27.31 49.54
N LEU A 220 20.28 -27.69 48.27
CA LEU A 220 21.43 -27.51 47.39
C LEU A 220 21.33 -26.21 46.59
N GLY A 221 20.14 -25.91 46.08
CA GLY A 221 19.92 -24.78 45.18
C GLY A 221 18.46 -24.52 44.84
N ILE A 222 18.22 -23.45 44.08
CA ILE A 222 16.93 -23.02 43.56
C ILE A 222 16.76 -23.59 42.15
N ILE A 223 15.67 -24.27 41.87
CA ILE A 223 15.37 -24.80 40.53
C ILE A 223 14.99 -23.64 39.61
N VAL A 224 15.67 -23.47 38.47
CA VAL A 224 15.49 -22.32 37.58
C VAL A 224 14.85 -22.69 36.24
N ALA A 225 15.33 -23.73 35.55
CA ALA A 225 14.87 -24.03 34.21
C ALA A 225 15.19 -25.45 33.76
N ARG A 226 14.60 -25.85 32.64
CA ARG A 226 15.08 -26.95 31.81
C ARG A 226 15.97 -26.36 30.72
N SER A 227 17.17 -26.93 30.51
CA SER A 227 18.04 -26.49 29.41
C SER A 227 17.35 -26.67 28.07
N GLU A 228 17.38 -25.65 27.20
CA GLU A 228 16.77 -25.73 25.86
C GLU A 228 17.56 -26.64 24.91
N ASN A 229 18.89 -26.74 25.12
CA ASN A 229 19.81 -27.48 24.26
C ASN A 229 20.11 -28.90 24.76
N GLU A 230 19.74 -29.23 25.99
CA GLU A 230 20.01 -30.53 26.60
C GLU A 230 18.81 -31.01 27.42
N ASN A 231 18.53 -32.33 27.44
CA ASN A 231 17.44 -32.92 28.23
C ASN A 231 17.69 -32.91 29.76
N PHE A 232 18.29 -31.86 30.31
CA PHE A 232 18.65 -31.74 31.72
C PHE A 232 18.09 -30.47 32.36
N ASN A 233 17.93 -30.51 33.69
CA ASN A 233 17.38 -29.41 34.47
C ASN A 233 18.49 -28.69 35.24
N LEU A 234 18.29 -27.39 35.49
CA LEU A 234 19.26 -26.48 36.10
C LEU A 234 18.75 -25.96 37.44
N ALA A 235 19.67 -25.85 38.40
CA ALA A 235 19.44 -25.14 39.66
C ALA A 235 20.59 -24.18 39.97
N LEU A 236 20.27 -23.01 40.53
CA LEU A 236 21.23 -22.06 41.10
C LEU A 236 21.70 -22.59 42.47
N PRO A 237 22.99 -22.84 42.70
CA PRO A 237 23.48 -23.23 44.03
C PRO A 237 23.17 -22.13 45.06
N LEU A 238 22.80 -22.50 46.29
CA LEU A 238 22.56 -21.52 47.35
C LEU A 238 23.80 -20.67 47.68
N SER A 239 25.01 -21.19 47.48
CA SER A 239 26.24 -20.40 47.65
C SER A 239 26.33 -19.22 46.69
N ALA A 240 25.76 -19.34 45.50
CA ALA A 240 25.72 -18.25 44.54
C ALA A 240 24.75 -17.14 44.98
N VAL A 241 23.83 -17.39 45.90
CA VAL A 241 22.95 -16.37 46.50
C VAL A 241 23.70 -15.59 47.58
N ASP A 242 24.50 -16.26 48.41
CA ASP A 242 25.27 -15.60 49.48
C ASP A 242 26.36 -14.65 48.96
N GLU A 243 26.84 -14.88 47.73
CA GLU A 243 27.80 -13.99 47.05
C GLU A 243 27.19 -12.61 46.75
N PHE A 244 25.86 -12.47 46.81
CA PHE A 244 25.15 -11.22 46.55
C PHE A 244 24.90 -10.45 47.86
N PRO A 245 25.09 -9.12 47.86
CA PRO A 245 24.73 -8.29 49.01
C PRO A 245 23.25 -8.40 49.38
N GLU A 246 22.94 -8.47 50.68
CA GLU A 246 21.57 -8.64 51.25
C GLU A 246 20.63 -7.43 51.07
N ASP A 247 21.11 -6.35 50.48
CA ASP A 247 20.43 -5.07 50.35
C ASP A 247 20.43 -4.54 48.90
N THR A 248 20.61 -5.44 47.92
CA THR A 248 20.75 -5.03 46.52
C THR A 248 19.90 -5.87 45.56
N ALA A 249 19.18 -5.20 44.68
CA ALA A 249 18.63 -5.80 43.46
C ALA A 249 19.59 -5.58 42.30
N TRP A 250 20.02 -6.64 41.63
CA TRP A 250 20.87 -6.60 40.44
C TRP A 250 20.05 -6.91 39.21
N ILE A 251 19.86 -5.93 38.34
CA ILE A 251 18.95 -6.04 37.20
C ILE A 251 19.78 -5.97 35.93
N ASN A 252 19.77 -7.05 35.16
CA ASN A 252 20.28 -7.08 33.81
C ASN A 252 19.11 -6.93 32.84
N GLN A 253 19.05 -5.82 32.13
CA GLN A 253 18.06 -5.61 31.06
C GLN A 253 18.76 -5.79 29.73
N SER A 254 18.35 -6.78 28.94
CA SER A 254 18.80 -6.96 27.56
C SER A 254 17.60 -6.84 26.62
N ILE A 255 17.51 -5.72 25.91
CA ILE A 255 16.39 -5.41 25.03
C ILE A 255 16.92 -5.29 23.61
N GLY A 256 16.40 -6.14 22.72
CA GLY A 256 16.46 -5.95 21.28
C GLY A 256 15.18 -5.25 20.83
N TYR A 257 15.30 -4.12 20.13
CA TYR A 257 14.17 -3.30 19.73
C TYR A 257 14.30 -2.92 18.25
N GLY A 258 13.21 -3.06 17.51
CA GLY A 258 13.11 -2.64 16.12
C GLY A 258 11.70 -2.13 15.87
N VAL A 259 11.58 -1.11 15.01
CA VAL A 259 10.28 -0.57 14.61
C VAL A 259 9.81 -1.20 13.29
N PRO A 260 8.50 -1.38 13.09
CA PRO A 260 7.97 -2.17 11.96
C PRO A 260 8.28 -1.59 10.57
N PHE A 261 8.53 -0.28 10.47
CA PHE A 261 8.83 0.39 9.20
C PHE A 261 10.34 0.44 8.88
N PHE A 262 11.20 -0.19 9.71
CA PHE A 262 12.61 -0.44 9.43
C PHE A 262 12.95 -1.92 9.39
N SER A 263 14.06 -2.24 8.73
CA SER A 263 14.66 -3.57 8.73
C SER A 263 15.73 -3.77 9.82
N TYR A 264 15.99 -2.76 10.66
CA TYR A 264 17.05 -2.80 11.67
C TYR A 264 16.49 -3.00 13.08
N THR A 265 17.35 -3.60 13.90
CA THR A 265 17.15 -3.70 15.35
C THR A 265 18.33 -3.05 16.05
N GLU A 266 18.06 -2.28 17.09
CA GLU A 266 19.06 -1.87 18.06
C GLU A 266 18.98 -2.79 19.28
N ARG A 267 20.12 -2.98 19.94
CA ARG A 267 20.19 -3.74 21.17
C ARG A 267 20.86 -2.90 22.23
N ALA A 268 20.25 -2.84 23.39
CA ALA A 268 20.89 -2.31 24.58
C ALA A 268 20.96 -3.39 25.66
N ILE A 269 22.04 -3.34 26.42
CA ILE A 269 22.24 -4.12 27.63
C ILE A 269 22.58 -3.13 28.72
N GLU A 270 21.80 -3.11 29.80
CA GLU A 270 22.02 -2.23 30.93
C GLU A 270 21.99 -3.05 32.22
N ASP A 271 23.06 -2.91 33.00
CA ASP A 271 23.20 -3.50 34.33
C ASP A 271 22.94 -2.41 35.37
N THR A 272 21.80 -2.48 36.06
CA THR A 272 21.41 -1.52 37.08
C THR A 272 21.34 -2.16 38.46
N LYS A 273 21.44 -1.33 39.49
CA LYS A 273 21.33 -1.74 40.89
C LYS A 273 20.33 -0.87 41.60
N GLU A 274 19.44 -1.49 42.35
CA GLU A 274 18.53 -0.80 43.28
C GLU A 274 18.86 -1.19 44.72
N THR A 275 18.69 -0.23 45.64
CA THR A 275 18.83 -0.48 47.08
C THR A 275 17.56 -1.12 47.63
N LEU A 276 17.75 -2.21 48.39
CA LEU A 276 16.73 -2.99 49.09
C LEU A 276 16.91 -2.83 50.63
N PRO A 277 15.90 -3.14 51.47
CA PRO A 277 14.62 -3.73 51.12
C PRO A 277 13.62 -2.74 50.54
N LEU A 278 12.79 -3.22 49.60
CA LEU A 278 11.65 -2.48 49.05
C LEU A 278 10.40 -3.36 49.08
N PRO A 279 9.20 -2.77 49.26
CA PRO A 279 7.95 -3.47 48.98
C PRO A 279 7.94 -4.03 47.55
N LEU A 280 7.39 -5.24 47.35
CA LEU A 280 7.40 -5.91 46.05
C LEU A 280 6.83 -5.04 44.91
N GLY A 281 5.69 -4.39 45.15
CA GLY A 281 5.04 -3.52 44.19
C GLY A 281 5.88 -2.28 43.83
N GLU A 282 6.64 -1.74 44.79
CA GLU A 282 7.53 -0.60 44.53
C GLU A 282 8.72 -1.01 43.67
N LEU A 283 9.38 -2.14 44.00
CA LEU A 283 10.46 -2.69 43.17
C LEU A 283 9.96 -2.95 41.75
N ARG A 284 8.84 -3.65 41.60
CA ARG A 284 8.21 -3.95 40.30
C ARG A 284 7.95 -2.68 39.47
N GLY A 285 7.39 -1.65 40.09
CA GLY A 285 7.16 -0.34 39.45
C GLY A 285 8.45 0.27 38.91
N ARG A 286 9.51 0.31 39.74
CA ARG A 286 10.84 0.82 39.31
C ARG A 286 11.43 0.03 38.15
N LEU A 287 11.33 -1.31 38.18
CA LEU A 287 11.85 -2.17 37.10
C LEU A 287 11.09 -1.96 35.78
N THR A 288 9.77 -1.83 35.87
CA THR A 288 8.89 -1.56 34.72
C THR A 288 9.20 -0.18 34.12
N ASP A 289 9.36 0.86 34.96
CA ASP A 289 9.72 2.21 34.53
C ASP A 289 11.11 2.27 33.88
N ALA A 290 12.10 1.57 34.45
CA ALA A 290 13.44 1.46 33.87
C ALA A 290 13.40 0.81 32.48
N ARG A 291 12.67 -0.31 32.35
CA ARG A 291 12.47 -1.00 31.07
C ARG A 291 11.78 -0.10 30.03
N ASN A 292 10.71 0.60 30.42
CA ASN A 292 9.98 1.51 29.54
C ASN A 292 10.86 2.67 29.07
N THR A 293 11.70 3.21 29.96
CA THR A 293 12.68 4.25 29.64
C THR A 293 13.71 3.74 28.63
N MET A 294 14.18 2.51 28.78
CA MET A 294 15.10 1.86 27.84
C MET A 294 14.48 1.68 26.45
N HIS A 295 13.22 1.27 26.35
CA HIS A 295 12.49 1.21 25.07
C HIS A 295 12.42 2.56 24.36
N LEU A 296 12.07 3.63 25.08
CA LEU A 296 12.01 4.98 24.48
C LEU A 296 13.38 5.47 24.01
N LYS A 297 14.42 5.18 24.79
CA LYS A 297 15.79 5.51 24.43
C LYS A 297 16.21 4.77 23.16
N LEU A 298 15.93 3.46 23.06
CA LEU A 298 16.21 2.66 21.87
C LEU A 298 15.46 3.18 20.63
N LEU A 299 14.19 3.54 20.78
CA LEU A 299 13.41 4.18 19.71
C LEU A 299 14.02 5.51 19.28
N SER A 300 14.35 6.37 20.26
CA SER A 300 14.99 7.66 20.00
C SER A 300 16.34 7.50 19.31
N ASP A 301 17.18 6.57 19.76
CA ASP A 301 18.49 6.28 19.19
C ASP A 301 18.36 5.73 17.76
N LEU A 302 17.40 4.82 17.52
CA LEU A 302 17.06 4.33 16.18
C LEU A 302 16.70 5.49 15.24
N MET A 303 15.82 6.40 15.67
CA MET A 303 15.43 7.56 14.86
C MET A 303 16.62 8.50 14.63
N ALA A 304 17.35 8.86 15.68
CA ALA A 304 18.41 9.88 15.66
C ALA A 304 19.64 9.45 14.85
N LYS A 305 20.10 8.19 14.99
CA LYS A 305 21.22 7.64 14.20
C LYS A 305 20.96 7.70 12.69
N ARG A 306 19.70 7.86 12.29
CA ARG A 306 19.26 7.77 10.91
C ARG A 306 18.62 9.03 10.36
N ASP A 307 18.55 10.14 11.10
CA ASP A 307 17.83 11.36 10.68
C ASP A 307 18.14 11.82 9.23
N ASN A 308 19.39 11.66 8.78
CA ASN A 308 19.84 12.04 7.44
C ASN A 308 19.51 11.03 6.33
N VAL A 309 19.02 9.85 6.69
CA VAL A 309 18.64 8.75 5.77
C VAL A 309 17.21 8.25 6.03
N LEU A 310 16.38 9.03 6.75
CA LEU A 310 14.95 8.79 6.90
C LEU A 310 14.17 9.46 5.77
N PHE A 311 13.00 8.93 5.43
CA PHE A 311 12.05 9.66 4.61
C PHE A 311 11.77 11.03 5.26
N PRO A 312 11.87 12.15 4.52
CA PRO A 312 11.96 12.23 3.06
C PRO A 312 13.37 12.40 2.46
N LYS A 313 14.42 12.41 3.28
CA LYS A 313 15.82 12.61 2.85
C LYS A 313 16.47 11.33 2.30
N ALA A 314 15.89 10.17 2.61
CA ALA A 314 16.43 8.87 2.25
C ALA A 314 16.48 8.61 0.74
N LYS A 315 17.39 7.73 0.32
CA LYS A 315 17.42 7.17 -1.04
C LYS A 315 16.06 6.55 -1.38
N GLY A 316 15.50 6.90 -2.53
CA GLY A 316 14.19 6.41 -2.97
C GLY A 316 12.98 7.22 -2.47
N SER A 317 13.17 8.18 -1.56
CA SER A 317 12.09 9.10 -1.15
C SER A 317 11.53 9.88 -2.33
N ASP A 318 12.38 10.26 -3.30
CA ASP A 318 11.96 10.91 -4.55
C ASP A 318 10.87 10.13 -5.29
N TYR A 319 10.87 8.80 -5.19
CA TYR A 319 9.84 7.99 -5.83
C TYR A 319 8.49 8.15 -5.15
N LEU A 320 8.45 8.08 -3.82
CA LEU A 320 7.23 8.33 -3.03
C LEU A 320 6.70 9.75 -3.23
N LEU A 321 7.59 10.74 -3.32
CA LEU A 321 7.21 12.14 -3.53
C LEU A 321 6.73 12.41 -4.95
N ALA A 322 7.27 11.68 -5.94
CA ALA A 322 6.88 11.78 -7.34
C ALA A 322 5.63 10.96 -7.68
N ASN A 323 5.32 9.89 -6.94
CA ASN A 323 4.23 8.97 -7.26
C ASN A 323 3.18 9.04 -6.16
N PRO A 324 2.15 9.89 -6.31
CA PRO A 324 1.11 9.95 -5.32
C PRO A 324 0.39 8.60 -5.20
N HIS A 325 -0.02 8.28 -3.98
CA HIS A 325 -0.76 7.06 -3.67
C HIS A 325 -2.19 7.41 -3.25
N SER A 326 -3.11 6.45 -3.37
CA SER A 326 -4.52 6.67 -3.04
C SER A 326 -5.14 5.37 -2.54
N SER A 327 -5.56 5.38 -1.27
CA SER A 327 -6.15 4.24 -0.58
C SER A 327 -6.95 4.70 0.63
N LEU A 328 -8.18 4.19 0.75
CA LEU A 328 -9.02 4.45 1.94
C LEU A 328 -8.64 3.58 3.16
N ILE A 329 -7.70 2.63 2.99
CA ILE A 329 -6.98 1.97 4.08
C ILE A 329 -5.70 2.77 4.36
N PRO A 330 -5.33 3.04 5.62
CA PRO A 330 -4.14 3.81 5.95
C PRO A 330 -2.88 3.14 5.39
N GLY A 331 -2.01 3.93 4.75
CA GLY A 331 -0.73 3.46 4.22
C GLY A 331 0.44 3.88 5.11
N VAL A 332 1.47 3.05 5.27
CA VAL A 332 2.66 3.39 6.06
C VAL A 332 3.90 3.43 5.16
N ALA A 333 4.63 4.55 5.18
CA ALA A 333 5.90 4.65 4.47
C ALA A 333 6.98 3.81 5.19
N CYS A 334 7.52 2.82 4.47
CA CYS A 334 8.45 1.82 5.01
C CYS A 334 9.74 1.74 4.19
N GLU A 335 10.85 1.56 4.88
CA GLU A 335 12.13 1.20 4.26
C GLU A 335 12.07 -0.25 3.76
N GLN A 336 12.62 -0.47 2.57
CA GLN A 336 12.74 -1.77 1.92
C GLN A 336 14.18 -2.29 2.08
N SER A 337 14.40 -3.59 1.79
CA SER A 337 15.73 -4.21 1.91
C SER A 337 16.82 -3.61 1.01
N ASP A 338 16.43 -2.91 -0.06
CA ASP A 338 17.33 -2.19 -0.96
C ASP A 338 17.57 -0.72 -0.55
N TYR A 339 17.17 -0.37 0.69
CA TYR A 339 17.19 0.98 1.26
C TYR A 339 16.28 1.99 0.54
N SER A 340 15.41 1.54 -0.38
CA SER A 340 14.36 2.38 -0.94
C SER A 340 13.18 2.51 0.03
N TRP A 341 12.33 3.52 -0.19
CA TRP A 341 11.12 3.72 0.61
C TRP A 341 9.87 3.51 -0.25
N LYS A 342 8.89 2.80 0.30
CA LYS A 342 7.62 2.51 -0.37
C LYS A 342 6.45 2.63 0.60
N MET A 343 5.26 2.85 0.04
CA MET A 343 4.02 2.80 0.80
C MET A 343 3.57 1.36 0.93
N GLU A 344 3.36 0.91 2.17
CA GLU A 344 2.80 -0.40 2.47
C GLU A 344 1.37 -0.26 2.99
N TYR A 345 0.48 -1.16 2.57
CA TYR A 345 -0.94 -1.16 2.93
C TYR A 345 -1.37 -2.46 3.63
N GLY A 346 -0.42 -3.28 4.06
CA GLY A 346 -0.67 -4.64 4.54
C GLY A 346 -0.98 -5.65 3.42
N ASP A 347 -1.19 -6.89 3.84
CA ASP A 347 -1.43 -8.05 2.98
C ASP A 347 -2.87 -8.06 2.41
N ASP A 348 -3.30 -9.18 1.81
CA ASP A 348 -4.65 -9.35 1.27
C ASP A 348 -5.73 -8.99 2.31
N GLY A 349 -6.53 -7.98 1.98
CA GLY A 349 -7.51 -7.43 2.91
C GLY A 349 -8.74 -8.30 3.11
N LYS A 350 -9.30 -8.21 4.32
CA LYS A 350 -10.58 -8.80 4.70
C LYS A 350 -11.62 -7.69 4.84
N SER A 351 -12.88 -8.04 4.61
CA SER A 351 -14.00 -7.12 4.76
C SER A 351 -15.22 -7.83 5.34
N ALA A 352 -16.05 -7.08 6.06
CA ALA A 352 -17.32 -7.52 6.59
C ALA A 352 -18.39 -6.43 6.42
N ASP A 353 -19.54 -6.81 5.90
CA ASP A 353 -20.76 -6.01 5.95
C ASP A 353 -21.43 -6.24 7.32
N LEU A 354 -21.69 -5.15 8.04
CA LEU A 354 -22.20 -5.20 9.40
C LEU A 354 -23.74 -5.15 9.39
N SER A 355 -24.36 -5.67 10.45
CA SER A 355 -25.83 -5.77 10.55
C SER A 355 -26.55 -4.42 10.55
N ASN A 356 -25.85 -3.33 10.85
CA ASN A 356 -26.35 -1.96 10.82
C ASN A 356 -26.17 -1.27 9.45
N GLY A 357 -25.65 -1.98 8.43
CA GLY A 357 -25.39 -1.43 7.09
C GLY A 357 -24.02 -0.75 6.94
N ASP A 358 -23.25 -0.63 8.01
CA ASP A 358 -21.87 -0.13 7.96
C ASP A 358 -20.93 -1.23 7.41
N ARG A 359 -19.74 -0.83 6.97
CA ARG A 359 -18.73 -1.74 6.41
C ARG A 359 -17.41 -1.59 7.14
N PHE A 360 -16.75 -2.73 7.36
CA PHE A 360 -15.46 -2.80 8.03
C PHE A 360 -14.46 -3.58 7.19
N GLU A 361 -13.27 -3.03 7.03
CA GLU A 361 -12.16 -3.62 6.27
C GLU A 361 -10.89 -3.60 7.11
N TRP A 362 -10.08 -4.64 7.00
CA TRP A 362 -8.78 -4.67 7.66
C TRP A 362 -7.74 -5.48 6.90
N ARG A 363 -6.48 -5.13 7.10
CA ARG A 363 -5.32 -5.77 6.48
C ARG A 363 -4.23 -5.99 7.52
N SER A 364 -3.66 -7.17 7.57
CA SER A 364 -2.55 -7.46 8.47
C SER A 364 -1.25 -6.90 7.89
N TRP A 365 -0.43 -6.32 8.76
CA TRP A 365 0.82 -5.65 8.42
C TRP A 365 1.77 -5.70 9.61
N LYS A 366 2.82 -6.53 9.52
CA LYS A 366 3.94 -6.55 10.47
C LYS A 366 3.55 -6.58 11.97
N GLY A 367 2.52 -7.34 12.31
CA GLY A 367 2.02 -7.48 13.70
C GLY A 367 0.90 -6.50 14.09
N TYR A 368 0.47 -5.64 13.18
CA TYR A 368 -0.64 -4.70 13.33
C TYR A 368 -1.72 -4.98 12.29
N ASP A 369 -2.96 -4.62 12.58
CA ASP A 369 -4.02 -4.58 11.59
C ASP A 369 -4.34 -3.12 11.24
N LEU A 370 -4.27 -2.82 9.94
CA LEU A 370 -4.66 -1.54 9.34
C LEU A 370 -6.14 -1.63 9.05
N GLN A 371 -6.93 -0.72 9.61
CA GLN A 371 -8.37 -0.84 9.65
C GLN A 371 -9.06 0.36 9.02
N ARG A 372 -10.21 0.08 8.42
CA ARG A 372 -11.13 1.07 7.87
C ARG A 372 -12.56 0.68 8.23
N TYR A 373 -13.22 1.55 8.97
CA TYR A 373 -14.65 1.46 9.24
C TYR A 373 -15.35 2.62 8.56
N PHE A 374 -16.43 2.34 7.82
CA PHE A 374 -17.19 3.38 7.14
C PHE A 374 -18.67 3.08 7.02
N ARG A 375 -19.45 4.14 6.89
CA ARG A 375 -20.87 4.11 6.61
C ARG A 375 -21.13 4.50 5.16
N PRO A 376 -21.53 3.55 4.29
CA PRO A 376 -21.84 3.86 2.89
C PRO A 376 -23.04 4.80 2.76
N GLU A 377 -24.13 4.52 3.48
CA GLU A 377 -25.38 5.29 3.41
C GLU A 377 -25.73 5.91 4.77
N GLY A 378 -26.23 7.16 4.76
CA GLY A 378 -26.84 7.81 5.93
C GLY A 378 -26.02 8.92 6.59
N VAL A 379 -26.63 9.55 7.59
CA VAL A 379 -26.11 10.74 8.28
C VAL A 379 -24.94 10.37 9.19
N TYR A 380 -23.93 11.24 9.26
CA TYR A 380 -22.82 11.12 10.20
C TYR A 380 -23.33 11.08 11.65
N ASP A 381 -23.09 9.97 12.34
CA ASP A 381 -23.35 9.86 13.78
C ASP A 381 -22.05 10.11 14.55
N ARG A 382 -21.92 11.35 15.01
CA ARG A 382 -20.77 11.80 15.80
C ARG A 382 -20.54 10.97 17.06
N THR A 383 -21.60 10.49 17.72
CA THR A 383 -21.47 9.79 19.01
C THR A 383 -20.89 8.39 18.82
N ALA A 384 -21.31 7.69 17.75
CA ALA A 384 -20.80 6.38 17.37
C ALA A 384 -19.29 6.37 17.08
N PHE A 385 -18.73 7.50 16.62
CA PHE A 385 -17.33 7.61 16.21
C PHE A 385 -16.42 8.34 17.22
N VAL A 386 -16.94 8.82 18.35
CA VAL A 386 -16.09 9.41 19.41
C VAL A 386 -15.91 8.43 20.56
N ASP A 387 -16.94 7.68 20.92
CA ASP A 387 -16.88 6.73 22.03
C ASP A 387 -16.16 5.44 21.65
N ALA A 388 -15.04 5.16 22.32
CA ALA A 388 -14.18 4.01 22.03
C ALA A 388 -14.87 2.66 22.24
N LYS A 389 -15.72 2.54 23.26
CA LYS A 389 -16.48 1.33 23.55
C LYS A 389 -17.46 1.04 22.41
N THR A 390 -18.32 2.01 22.09
CA THR A 390 -19.34 1.89 21.04
C THR A 390 -18.70 1.59 19.67
N SER A 391 -17.62 2.28 19.31
CA SER A 391 -16.90 2.00 18.06
C SER A 391 -16.31 0.58 18.03
N MET A 392 -15.78 0.08 19.15
CA MET A 392 -15.20 -1.26 19.22
C MET A 392 -16.27 -2.36 19.13
N GLU A 393 -17.42 -2.18 19.80
CA GLU A 393 -18.56 -3.10 19.68
C GLU A 393 -19.06 -3.22 18.24
N ALA A 394 -19.11 -2.10 17.51
CA ALA A 394 -19.44 -2.11 16.09
C ALA A 394 -18.41 -2.90 15.26
N VAL A 395 -17.10 -2.68 15.51
CA VAL A 395 -16.01 -3.41 14.83
C VAL A 395 -16.06 -4.91 15.12
N LEU A 396 -16.35 -5.33 16.36
CA LEU A 396 -16.47 -6.74 16.74
C LEU A 396 -17.61 -7.47 16.01
N GLY A 397 -18.57 -6.73 15.43
CA GLY A 397 -19.56 -7.28 14.49
C GLY A 397 -18.93 -7.94 13.26
N GLY A 398 -17.78 -7.45 12.79
CA GLY A 398 -17.04 -7.98 11.64
C GLY A 398 -15.66 -8.56 11.97
N TYR A 399 -14.99 -8.06 13.01
CA TYR A 399 -13.64 -8.48 13.39
C TYR A 399 -13.67 -9.76 14.24
N PRO A 400 -12.98 -10.84 13.83
CA PRO A 400 -13.05 -12.14 14.50
C PRO A 400 -12.18 -12.19 15.77
N LEU A 401 -12.77 -11.91 16.93
CA LEU A 401 -12.12 -12.07 18.25
C LEU A 401 -12.82 -13.15 19.09
N TYR A 402 -12.04 -14.07 19.65
CA TYR A 402 -12.55 -15.25 20.35
C TYR A 402 -11.78 -15.53 21.64
N ARG A 403 -12.49 -16.07 22.63
CA ARG A 403 -11.90 -16.76 23.79
C ARG A 403 -11.97 -18.26 23.56
N SER A 404 -10.82 -18.93 23.59
CA SER A 404 -10.76 -20.39 23.49
C SER A 404 -10.79 -21.02 24.88
N MET A 405 -11.78 -21.88 25.14
CA MET A 405 -12.02 -22.47 26.44
C MET A 405 -12.72 -23.82 26.32
N ALA A 406 -12.24 -24.83 27.05
CA ALA A 406 -12.77 -26.20 27.02
C ALA A 406 -12.92 -26.80 25.59
N GLY A 407 -11.99 -26.46 24.68
CA GLY A 407 -12.03 -26.92 23.29
C GLY A 407 -13.06 -26.20 22.40
N LYS A 408 -13.75 -25.18 22.91
CA LYS A 408 -14.63 -24.29 22.15
C LYS A 408 -13.98 -22.91 21.94
N SER A 409 -14.30 -22.24 20.85
CA SER A 409 -13.94 -20.84 20.63
C SER A 409 -15.20 -19.99 20.67
N VAL A 410 -15.37 -19.24 21.76
CA VAL A 410 -16.54 -18.41 22.01
C VAL A 410 -16.27 -16.99 21.53
N ARG A 411 -17.15 -16.44 20.69
CA ARG A 411 -16.97 -15.09 20.11
C ARG A 411 -17.16 -14.02 21.17
N ILE A 412 -16.27 -13.04 21.18
CA ILE A 412 -16.37 -11.83 22.02
C ILE A 412 -17.19 -10.78 21.26
N THR A 413 -18.20 -10.21 21.91
CA THR A 413 -19.13 -9.23 21.33
C THR A 413 -18.98 -7.83 21.92
N SER A 414 -18.44 -7.71 23.14
CA SER A 414 -18.02 -6.43 23.73
C SER A 414 -16.78 -6.63 24.58
N LEU A 415 -15.90 -5.62 24.60
CA LEU A 415 -14.75 -5.54 25.49
C LEU A 415 -15.00 -4.61 26.69
N GLY A 416 -16.19 -4.03 26.80
CA GLY A 416 -16.48 -2.99 27.78
C GLY A 416 -15.70 -1.70 27.54
N SER A 417 -15.58 -0.85 28.57
CA SER A 417 -14.83 0.39 28.48
C SER A 417 -13.32 0.14 28.49
N PRO A 418 -12.52 0.90 27.72
CA PRO A 418 -11.07 0.75 27.75
C PRO A 418 -10.49 1.18 29.10
N SER A 419 -9.41 0.53 29.54
CA SER A 419 -8.69 0.89 30.76
C SER A 419 -7.91 2.21 30.61
N ARG A 420 -7.53 2.55 29.37
CA ARG A 420 -6.85 3.79 29.00
C ARG A 420 -7.48 4.35 27.74
N ASN A 421 -7.77 5.65 27.74
CA ASN A 421 -8.20 6.39 26.56
C ASN A 421 -7.53 7.77 26.54
N GLU A 422 -6.71 8.04 25.52
CA GLU A 422 -5.94 9.29 25.44
C GLU A 422 -5.83 9.83 24.00
N ALA A 423 -5.58 11.14 23.90
CA ALA A 423 -5.31 11.82 22.64
C ALA A 423 -3.83 11.68 22.25
N ARG A 424 -3.55 11.45 20.97
CA ARG A 424 -2.22 11.56 20.38
C ARG A 424 -2.29 12.44 19.14
N THR A 425 -1.34 13.36 18.98
CA THR A 425 -1.29 14.23 17.81
C THR A 425 -0.05 13.90 17.00
N ASP A 426 -0.20 13.69 15.70
CA ASP A 426 0.96 13.52 14.81
C ASP A 426 1.51 14.86 14.31
N ARG A 427 2.62 14.81 13.56
CA ARG A 427 3.30 15.99 13.02
C ARG A 427 2.45 16.82 12.05
N TYR A 428 1.38 16.26 11.49
CA TYR A 428 0.42 16.98 10.64
C TYR A 428 -0.75 17.55 11.46
N GLY A 429 -0.72 17.35 12.78
CA GLY A 429 -1.73 17.88 13.67
C GLY A 429 -3.03 17.09 13.67
N ARG A 430 -3.08 15.88 13.10
CA ARG A 430 -4.24 14.98 13.19
C ARG A 430 -4.31 14.43 14.62
N VAL A 431 -5.52 14.41 15.19
CA VAL A 431 -5.75 13.93 16.56
C VAL A 431 -6.29 12.51 16.53
N TRP A 432 -5.46 11.58 16.96
CA TRP A 432 -5.74 10.16 17.10
C TRP A 432 -6.22 9.86 18.53
N SER A 433 -7.12 8.91 18.68
CA SER A 433 -7.57 8.38 19.97
C SER A 433 -6.93 7.01 20.20
N LEU A 434 -6.09 6.91 21.23
CA LEU A 434 -5.47 5.67 21.69
C LEU A 434 -6.38 5.06 22.76
N SER A 435 -6.83 3.83 22.56
CA SER A 435 -7.58 3.06 23.54
C SER A 435 -6.89 1.73 23.84
N VAL A 436 -6.89 1.30 25.12
CA VAL A 436 -6.27 0.04 25.56
C VAL A 436 -7.29 -0.80 26.33
N TRP A 437 -7.39 -2.09 25.98
CA TRP A 437 -8.17 -3.09 26.71
C TRP A 437 -7.26 -4.23 27.16
N PRO A 438 -7.15 -4.50 28.46
CA PRO A 438 -6.53 -5.72 28.97
C PRO A 438 -7.38 -6.93 28.58
N ILE A 439 -6.77 -7.92 27.94
CA ILE A 439 -7.33 -9.24 27.66
C ILE A 439 -6.74 -10.19 28.70
N VAL A 440 -7.27 -10.11 29.92
CA VAL A 440 -6.67 -10.74 31.11
C VAL A 440 -6.55 -12.25 30.96
N PHE A 441 -7.55 -12.93 30.40
CA PHE A 441 -7.50 -14.38 30.18
C PHE A 441 -6.38 -14.85 29.24
N ALA A 442 -5.71 -13.93 28.54
CA ALA A 442 -4.64 -14.22 27.59
C ALA A 442 -3.31 -13.57 27.96
N ASP A 443 -3.21 -12.86 29.10
CA ASP A 443 -2.05 -12.05 29.49
C ASP A 443 -1.57 -11.10 28.38
N ARG A 444 -2.53 -10.46 27.73
CA ARG A 444 -2.30 -9.57 26.59
C ARG A 444 -3.11 -8.30 26.74
N SER A 445 -2.69 -7.30 25.98
CA SER A 445 -3.43 -6.05 25.83
C SER A 445 -3.74 -5.79 24.37
N MET A 446 -4.97 -5.35 24.11
CA MET A 446 -5.37 -4.81 22.82
C MET A 446 -5.16 -3.31 22.81
N VAL A 447 -4.36 -2.84 21.86
CA VAL A 447 -4.05 -1.43 21.66
C VAL A 447 -4.68 -0.99 20.36
N TRP A 448 -5.50 0.05 20.41
CA TRP A 448 -6.24 0.54 19.26
C TRP A 448 -6.04 2.05 19.11
N LEU A 449 -5.44 2.47 17.99
CA LEU A 449 -5.17 3.87 17.69
C LEU A 449 -5.99 4.30 16.47
N ARG A 450 -6.93 5.21 16.68
CA ARG A 450 -7.99 5.51 15.72
C ARG A 450 -8.03 6.98 15.32
N LEU A 451 -8.26 7.25 14.05
CA LEU A 451 -8.45 8.58 13.48
C LEU A 451 -9.84 8.67 12.82
N PRO A 452 -10.72 9.56 13.31
CA PRO A 452 -12.01 9.80 12.66
C PRO A 452 -11.87 10.31 11.22
N THR A 453 -12.75 9.83 10.33
CA THR A 453 -12.95 10.30 8.95
C THR A 453 -14.41 10.78 8.77
N PRO A 454 -14.74 11.50 7.69
CA PRO A 454 -16.11 12.00 7.49
C PRO A 454 -17.19 10.92 7.51
N ASP A 455 -16.91 9.76 6.94
CA ASP A 455 -17.81 8.62 6.87
C ASP A 455 -17.55 7.53 7.94
N GLY A 456 -16.62 7.75 8.88
CA GLY A 456 -16.28 6.75 9.89
C GLY A 456 -14.91 6.97 10.53
N PHE A 457 -14.00 6.01 10.40
CA PHE A 457 -12.61 6.13 10.86
C PHE A 457 -11.64 5.18 10.16
N VAL A 458 -10.35 5.50 10.26
CA VAL A 458 -9.24 4.56 10.07
C VAL A 458 -8.61 4.23 11.42
N ALA A 459 -7.98 3.06 11.55
CA ALA A 459 -7.29 2.70 12.79
C ALA A 459 -6.12 1.75 12.56
N PHE A 460 -5.25 1.68 13.58
CA PHE A 460 -4.29 0.60 13.78
C PHE A 460 -4.70 -0.19 15.01
N LEU A 461 -4.69 -1.51 14.90
CA LEU A 461 -4.93 -2.44 16.01
C LEU A 461 -3.72 -3.32 16.23
N ALA A 462 -3.32 -3.52 17.48
CA ALA A 462 -2.35 -4.54 17.86
C ALA A 462 -2.86 -5.31 19.08
N ILE A 463 -2.58 -6.62 19.11
CA ILE A 463 -2.75 -7.45 20.31
C ILE A 463 -1.35 -7.89 20.73
N THR A 464 -0.88 -7.35 21.85
CA THR A 464 0.50 -7.47 22.31
C THR A 464 0.56 -8.06 23.70
N GLY A 465 1.67 -8.71 24.07
CA GLY A 465 1.90 -9.11 25.45
C GLY A 465 2.01 -7.88 26.35
N ASP A 466 1.57 -7.98 27.59
CA ASP A 466 1.56 -6.82 28.50
C ASP A 466 2.98 -6.25 28.71
N GLU A 467 4.00 -7.11 28.67
CA GLU A 467 5.41 -6.71 28.74
C GLU A 467 5.87 -5.83 27.57
N ASN A 468 5.16 -5.86 26.43
CA ASN A 468 5.44 -5.09 25.24
C ASN A 468 4.45 -3.93 25.03
N LEU A 469 3.44 -3.79 25.88
CA LEU A 469 2.38 -2.78 25.76
C LEU A 469 2.94 -1.36 25.55
N TYR A 470 3.89 -0.96 26.39
CA TYR A 470 4.49 0.37 26.30
C TYR A 470 5.25 0.58 24.99
N ALA A 471 6.00 -0.44 24.56
CA ALA A 471 6.76 -0.42 23.31
C ALA A 471 5.80 -0.32 22.10
N THR A 472 4.75 -1.13 22.08
CA THR A 472 3.72 -1.09 21.04
C THR A 472 3.02 0.27 20.96
N ILE A 473 2.73 0.92 22.09
CA ILE A 473 2.17 2.28 22.11
C ILE A 473 3.17 3.29 21.54
N ALA A 474 4.46 3.17 21.86
CA ALA A 474 5.51 4.02 21.30
C ALA A 474 5.66 3.81 19.77
N ASP A 475 5.63 2.56 19.31
CA ASP A 475 5.66 2.19 17.89
C ASP A 475 4.52 2.84 17.14
N LEU A 476 3.29 2.71 17.63
CA LEU A 476 2.11 3.34 17.02
C LEU A 476 2.27 4.86 16.95
N GLY A 477 2.85 5.49 17.98
CA GLY A 477 3.18 6.91 17.97
C GLY A 477 4.19 7.32 16.89
N ALA A 478 5.12 6.43 16.54
CA ALA A 478 6.07 6.63 15.44
C ALA A 478 5.44 6.31 14.06
N ILE A 479 4.64 5.24 13.97
CA ILE A 479 3.92 4.82 12.76
C ILE A 479 3.05 5.95 12.22
N ILE A 480 2.26 6.62 13.06
CA ILE A 480 1.35 7.69 12.61
C ILE A 480 2.08 8.90 12.00
N GLN A 481 3.38 9.08 12.31
CA GLN A 481 4.19 10.14 11.70
C GLN A 481 4.47 9.85 10.22
N LEU A 482 4.54 8.57 9.86
CA LEU A 482 4.81 8.06 8.51
C LEU A 482 3.56 7.46 7.87
N THR A 483 2.37 7.74 8.42
CA THR A 483 1.11 7.23 7.91
C THR A 483 0.41 8.21 6.99
N ASP A 484 0.06 7.71 5.81
CA ASP A 484 -0.83 8.32 4.83
C ASP A 484 -2.29 7.93 5.12
N VAL A 485 -3.19 8.92 5.08
CA VAL A 485 -4.63 8.74 5.30
C VAL A 485 -5.38 9.55 4.27
N ASP A 486 -6.28 8.88 3.56
CA ASP A 486 -7.23 9.49 2.63
C ASP A 486 -8.64 9.54 3.23
N TYR A 487 -9.45 10.47 2.74
CA TYR A 487 -10.77 10.76 3.30
C TYR A 487 -11.87 10.56 2.28
N SER A 488 -13.01 10.08 2.74
CA SER A 488 -14.23 9.87 1.94
C SER A 488 -15.45 10.22 2.79
N GLY A 489 -16.54 10.56 2.11
CA GLY A 489 -17.86 10.70 2.70
C GLY A 489 -18.81 11.54 1.85
N SER A 490 -20.10 11.47 2.13
CA SER A 490 -21.09 12.36 1.52
C SER A 490 -20.85 13.82 1.92
N ILE A 491 -21.35 14.78 1.13
CA ILE A 491 -21.31 16.20 1.49
C ILE A 491 -21.89 16.45 2.89
N GLU A 492 -23.00 15.80 3.23
CA GLU A 492 -23.59 15.90 4.56
C GLU A 492 -22.63 15.42 5.67
N GLN A 493 -21.96 14.28 5.44
CA GLN A 493 -20.97 13.73 6.35
C GLN A 493 -19.76 14.66 6.52
N TRP A 494 -19.25 15.25 5.44
CA TRP A 494 -18.17 16.24 5.47
C TRP A 494 -18.55 17.49 6.26
N ILE A 495 -19.74 18.05 6.04
CA ILE A 495 -20.23 19.22 6.79
C ILE A 495 -20.29 18.89 8.29
N ALA A 496 -20.86 17.74 8.65
CA ALA A 496 -20.95 17.31 10.05
C ALA A 496 -19.57 17.08 10.69
N PHE A 497 -18.65 16.47 9.95
CA PHE A 497 -17.27 16.22 10.36
C PHE A 497 -16.47 17.52 10.56
N LEU A 498 -16.65 18.53 9.70
CA LEU A 498 -15.90 19.78 9.80
C LEU A 498 -16.51 20.78 10.80
N SER A 499 -17.79 20.61 11.14
CA SER A 499 -18.48 21.41 12.16
C SER A 499 -18.12 21.03 13.61
N ARG A 500 -17.19 20.08 13.82
CA ARG A 500 -16.73 19.69 15.16
C ARG A 500 -15.94 20.84 15.82
N SER A 501 -16.18 21.05 17.11
CA SER A 501 -15.43 22.01 17.92
C SER A 501 -14.07 21.43 18.35
N GLY A 502 -13.09 22.27 18.68
CA GLY A 502 -11.78 21.84 19.15
C GLY A 502 -11.82 20.98 20.44
N SER A 503 -12.89 21.07 21.25
CA SER A 503 -13.13 20.22 22.41
C SER A 503 -13.59 18.79 22.07
N ASP A 504 -13.97 18.54 20.82
CA ASP A 504 -14.49 17.25 20.34
C ASP A 504 -13.37 16.32 19.85
N LEU A 505 -12.19 16.87 19.58
CA LEU A 505 -10.98 16.17 19.23
C LEU A 505 -10.17 15.92 20.51
N ALA A 506 -10.62 14.93 21.29
CA ALA A 506 -9.98 14.43 22.52
C ALA A 506 -9.52 15.55 23.50
N SER A 507 -10.29 15.70 24.57
CA SER A 507 -10.43 16.81 25.53
C SER A 507 -9.19 17.44 26.19
N ASN A 508 -7.94 17.19 25.79
CA ASN A 508 -6.75 17.73 26.48
C ASN A 508 -5.56 18.19 25.60
N SER A 509 -5.62 18.22 24.27
CA SER A 509 -4.46 18.69 23.49
C SER A 509 -4.36 20.23 23.42
N SER A 510 -3.21 20.79 23.80
CA SER A 510 -2.89 22.21 23.62
C SER A 510 -2.82 22.62 22.14
N ALA A 511 -2.56 21.65 21.24
CA ALA A 511 -2.50 21.85 19.80
C ALA A 511 -3.86 22.15 19.13
N ALA A 512 -4.99 21.81 19.78
CA ALA A 512 -6.33 22.15 19.29
C ALA A 512 -6.72 23.62 19.56
N ARG A 513 -6.00 24.32 20.45
CA ARG A 513 -6.26 25.72 20.79
C ARG A 513 -5.61 26.64 19.75
N GLY A 514 -6.30 26.87 18.63
CA GLY A 514 -5.87 27.84 17.62
C GLY A 514 -6.43 27.63 16.21
N ARG A 515 -7.15 26.54 15.95
CA ARG A 515 -7.72 26.25 14.63
C ARG A 515 -9.11 26.85 14.46
N ALA A 516 -9.39 27.40 13.27
CA ALA A 516 -10.73 27.83 12.92
C ALA A 516 -11.65 26.61 12.80
N ALA A 517 -12.93 26.78 13.17
CA ALA A 517 -13.93 25.76 12.90
C ALA A 517 -14.04 25.54 11.38
N GLY A 518 -14.09 24.28 10.94
CA GLY A 518 -14.24 23.93 9.53
C GLY A 518 -12.97 23.46 8.81
N GLU A 519 -11.79 23.42 9.45
CA GLU A 519 -10.52 23.08 8.78
C GLU A 519 -10.05 21.63 9.07
N LEU A 520 -9.65 20.88 8.04
CA LEU A 520 -8.86 19.65 8.24
C LEU A 520 -7.43 19.97 8.67
N ALA A 521 -6.96 19.28 9.72
CA ALA A 521 -5.60 19.41 10.22
C ALA A 521 -4.52 19.10 9.17
N ASP A 522 -4.77 18.13 8.30
CA ASP A 522 -3.78 17.54 7.40
C ASP A 522 -3.42 18.46 6.21
N PHE A 523 -4.37 19.25 5.70
CA PHE A 523 -4.16 20.08 4.50
C PHE A 523 -5.16 21.24 4.37
N GLY A 524 -5.64 21.83 5.48
CA GLY A 524 -6.34 23.12 5.52
C GLY A 524 -7.64 23.21 4.69
N CYS A 525 -8.26 22.09 4.36
CA CYS A 525 -9.51 22.08 3.61
C CYS A 525 -10.68 22.61 4.47
N VAL A 526 -11.39 23.62 3.95
CA VAL A 526 -12.51 24.31 4.59
C VAL A 526 -13.79 24.15 3.79
N PHE A 527 -14.78 23.50 4.38
CA PHE A 527 -16.12 23.44 3.79
C PHE A 527 -16.94 24.60 4.35
N ALA A 528 -16.91 25.73 3.64
CA ALA A 528 -17.53 26.97 4.07
C ALA A 528 -18.90 27.12 3.40
N GLU A 529 -19.94 26.63 4.09
CA GLU A 529 -21.37 26.80 3.80
C GLU A 529 -21.97 25.78 2.82
N LYS A 530 -23.29 25.52 2.94
CA LYS A 530 -24.07 24.50 2.22
C LYS A 530 -23.94 24.53 0.69
N GLU A 531 -23.30 25.57 0.14
CA GLU A 531 -23.22 25.89 -1.28
C GLU A 531 -21.77 26.05 -1.79
N ARG A 532 -20.71 25.80 -0.98
CA ARG A 532 -19.33 26.02 -1.43
C ARG A 532 -18.27 25.11 -0.79
N LEU A 533 -17.32 24.63 -1.60
CA LEU A 533 -16.08 23.97 -1.17
C LEU A 533 -14.89 24.93 -1.27
N THR A 534 -14.07 25.05 -0.23
CA THR A 534 -12.80 25.78 -0.28
C THR A 534 -11.66 24.89 0.18
N LEU A 535 -10.81 24.45 -0.75
CA LEU A 535 -9.60 23.70 -0.44
C LEU A 535 -8.46 24.69 -0.25
N ARG A 536 -7.71 24.60 0.84
CA ARG A 536 -6.50 25.41 1.05
C ARG A 536 -5.38 24.52 1.56
N THR A 537 -4.45 24.18 0.69
CA THR A 537 -3.22 23.49 1.04
C THR A 537 -2.09 24.51 1.21
N GLU A 538 -0.92 24.07 1.68
CA GLU A 538 0.29 24.90 1.63
C GLU A 538 0.76 25.19 0.19
N GLU A 539 0.32 24.40 -0.79
CA GLU A 539 0.64 24.59 -2.21
C GLU A 539 -0.35 25.52 -2.93
N PHE A 540 -1.65 25.51 -2.58
CA PHE A 540 -2.69 26.31 -3.28
C PHE A 540 -3.98 26.49 -2.49
N ALA A 541 -4.79 27.47 -2.92
CA ALA A 541 -6.20 27.55 -2.57
C ALA A 541 -7.08 27.34 -3.81
N LEU A 542 -8.11 26.51 -3.71
CA LEU A 542 -9.14 26.30 -4.73
C LEU A 542 -10.52 26.52 -4.11
N LYS A 543 -11.38 27.29 -4.78
CA LYS A 543 -12.77 27.48 -4.41
C LYS A 543 -13.68 26.90 -5.48
N LEU A 544 -14.71 26.17 -5.09
CA LEU A 544 -15.74 25.61 -5.96
C LEU A 544 -17.12 25.96 -5.38
N GLU A 545 -17.99 26.59 -6.17
CA GLU A 545 -19.36 26.93 -5.79
C GLU A 545 -20.29 25.79 -6.25
N TYR A 546 -21.13 25.22 -5.37
CA TYR A 546 -22.04 24.11 -5.69
C TYR A 546 -23.15 24.50 -6.66
N ALA A 547 -23.51 25.78 -6.79
CA ALA A 547 -24.50 26.22 -7.77
C ALA A 547 -24.11 25.86 -9.23
N ASP A 548 -22.82 25.64 -9.48
CA ASP A 548 -22.28 25.25 -10.79
C ASP A 548 -22.31 23.73 -11.04
N PHE A 549 -22.65 22.93 -10.02
CA PHE A 549 -22.65 21.47 -10.05
C PHE A 549 -23.99 20.92 -9.59
N ALA A 550 -24.54 19.92 -10.29
CA ALA A 550 -25.75 19.22 -9.84
C ALA A 550 -25.45 18.26 -8.67
N PHE A 551 -24.74 18.72 -7.63
CA PHE A 551 -24.48 17.97 -6.42
C PHE A 551 -25.62 18.13 -5.43
N ASP A 552 -25.85 17.07 -4.67
CA ASP A 552 -26.77 17.04 -3.56
C ASP A 552 -26.02 16.57 -2.30
N GLN A 553 -26.75 16.55 -1.19
CA GLN A 553 -26.23 16.10 0.11
C GLN A 553 -25.71 14.64 0.11
N ASN A 554 -26.09 13.82 -0.88
CA ASN A 554 -25.66 12.43 -1.05
C ASN A 554 -24.44 12.27 -1.98
N THR A 555 -23.96 13.36 -2.57
CA THR A 555 -22.75 13.34 -3.41
C THR A 555 -21.55 12.93 -2.55
N VAL A 556 -20.84 11.89 -2.98
CA VAL A 556 -19.65 11.37 -2.28
C VAL A 556 -18.44 12.18 -2.73
N LEU A 557 -17.75 12.77 -1.75
CA LEU A 557 -16.50 13.49 -1.91
C LEU A 557 -15.36 12.65 -1.34
N GLN A 558 -14.38 12.37 -2.18
CA GLN A 558 -13.14 11.70 -1.83
C GLN A 558 -11.98 12.69 -1.97
N CYS A 559 -11.15 12.76 -0.93
CA CYS A 559 -9.97 13.60 -0.89
C CYS A 559 -8.78 12.71 -0.58
N PHE A 560 -7.97 12.46 -1.61
CA PHE A 560 -6.72 11.73 -1.51
C PHE A 560 -5.57 12.72 -1.40
N ALA A 561 -4.71 12.51 -0.41
CA ALA A 561 -3.54 13.35 -0.17
C ALA A 561 -2.27 12.50 -0.26
N SER A 562 -1.13 13.13 -0.47
CA SER A 562 0.17 12.46 -0.32
C SER A 562 1.26 13.48 -0.03
N TRP A 563 2.44 12.99 0.36
CA TRP A 563 3.60 13.84 0.51
C TRP A 563 4.05 14.46 -0.82
N THR A 564 4.50 15.71 -0.75
CA THR A 564 5.09 16.46 -1.85
C THR A 564 6.37 17.14 -1.38
N ALA A 565 7.35 17.27 -2.26
CA ALA A 565 8.61 17.91 -1.97
C ALA A 565 8.46 19.44 -2.02
N LEU A 566 9.01 20.14 -1.02
CA LEU A 566 9.11 21.60 -1.06
C LEU A 566 10.42 22.07 -1.70
N PRO A 567 10.40 23.25 -2.36
CA PRO A 567 11.60 23.99 -2.70
C PRO A 567 12.45 24.23 -1.43
N GLY A 568 13.71 23.79 -1.42
CA GLY A 568 14.60 23.87 -0.25
C GLY A 568 14.78 22.59 0.56
N GLY A 569 14.19 21.46 0.13
CA GLY A 569 14.53 20.12 0.66
C GLY A 569 13.64 19.59 1.80
N GLY A 570 12.49 20.23 2.05
CA GLY A 570 11.46 19.75 2.98
C GLY A 570 10.34 18.95 2.29
N THR A 571 9.36 18.49 3.06
CA THR A 571 8.13 17.89 2.51
C THR A 571 6.89 18.34 3.25
N VAL A 572 5.78 18.47 2.52
CA VAL A 572 4.46 18.78 3.09
C VAL A 572 3.45 17.73 2.66
N ARG A 573 2.33 17.63 3.35
CA ARG A 573 1.18 16.88 2.86
C ARG A 573 0.26 17.80 2.08
N SER A 574 -0.15 17.35 0.90
CA SER A 574 -1.02 18.12 0.02
C SER A 574 -1.97 17.19 -0.72
N VAL A 575 -3.08 17.77 -1.18
CA VAL A 575 -4.10 17.05 -1.94
C VAL A 575 -3.47 16.53 -3.23
N ASN A 576 -3.44 15.21 -3.38
CA ASN A 576 -3.10 14.59 -4.64
C ASN A 576 -4.28 14.64 -5.58
N SER A 577 -5.43 14.17 -5.10
CA SER A 577 -6.63 14.16 -5.92
C SER A 577 -7.87 14.37 -5.11
N LEU A 578 -8.77 15.16 -5.67
CA LEU A 578 -10.12 15.34 -5.16
C LEU A 578 -11.07 14.75 -6.18
N PHE A 579 -12.07 13.99 -5.73
CA PHE A 579 -13.12 13.48 -6.60
C PHE A 579 -14.48 13.65 -5.93
N ALA A 580 -15.43 14.26 -6.62
CA ALA A 580 -16.82 14.32 -6.16
C ALA A 580 -17.74 13.76 -7.25
N ALA A 581 -18.61 12.82 -6.88
CA ALA A 581 -19.61 12.25 -7.78
C ALA A 581 -20.89 11.86 -7.05
N VAL A 582 -22.02 11.92 -7.76
CA VAL A 582 -23.33 11.54 -7.23
C VAL A 582 -23.43 10.02 -7.18
N GLU A 583 -23.75 9.46 -6.01
CA GLU A 583 -23.87 8.02 -5.82
C GLU A 583 -24.94 7.39 -6.74
N GLY A 584 -24.68 6.19 -7.27
CA GLY A 584 -25.61 5.47 -8.15
C GLY A 584 -25.74 6.02 -9.59
N THR A 585 -25.23 7.23 -9.86
CA THR A 585 -25.15 7.77 -11.21
C THR A 585 -23.68 8.00 -11.54
N GLN A 586 -23.04 7.04 -12.22
CA GLN A 586 -21.70 7.23 -12.81
C GLN A 586 -21.61 8.42 -13.81
N ALA A 587 -22.67 9.23 -13.89
CA ALA A 587 -23.04 10.23 -14.87
C ALA A 587 -22.31 11.57 -14.70
N VAL A 588 -22.10 12.12 -13.50
CA VAL A 588 -21.54 13.47 -13.33
C VAL A 588 -20.57 13.53 -12.15
N GLY A 589 -19.38 14.09 -12.35
CA GLY A 589 -18.42 14.29 -11.28
C GLY A 589 -17.32 15.29 -11.62
N ILE A 590 -16.70 15.88 -10.60
CA ILE A 590 -15.52 16.75 -10.72
C ILE A 590 -14.32 16.03 -10.11
N GLY A 591 -13.18 16.13 -10.78
CA GLY A 591 -11.91 15.63 -10.29
C GLY A 591 -10.84 16.71 -10.34
N LEU A 592 -10.01 16.81 -9.32
CA LEU A 592 -8.74 17.53 -9.37
C LEU A 592 -7.63 16.49 -9.21
N TYR A 593 -6.61 16.51 -10.06
CA TYR A 593 -5.53 15.51 -10.01
C TYR A 593 -4.17 16.17 -10.12
N ARG A 594 -3.29 15.89 -9.17
CA ARG A 594 -1.90 16.34 -9.20
C ARG A 594 -1.11 15.52 -10.20
N ILE A 595 -0.42 16.22 -11.09
CA ILE A 595 0.56 15.67 -12.02
C ILE A 595 1.93 16.07 -11.48
N SER A 596 2.41 15.23 -10.55
CA SER A 596 3.71 15.37 -9.93
C SER A 596 4.85 15.23 -10.95
N ARG A 597 5.94 15.98 -10.73
CA ARG A 597 7.19 15.82 -11.47
C ARG A 597 7.67 14.36 -11.40
N PRO A 598 7.90 13.69 -12.55
CA PRO A 598 8.40 12.34 -12.56
C PRO A 598 9.78 12.27 -11.91
N GLY A 599 9.97 11.26 -11.06
CA GLY A 599 11.24 10.88 -10.48
C GLY A 599 12.13 10.14 -11.50
N TRP A 600 13.33 9.80 -11.05
CA TRP A 600 14.34 9.18 -11.92
C TRP A 600 13.94 7.78 -12.41
N MET A 601 13.16 7.02 -11.63
CA MET A 601 12.66 5.68 -11.97
C MET A 601 11.43 5.68 -12.89
N ASP A 602 10.85 6.84 -13.21
CA ASP A 602 9.64 6.88 -14.04
C ASP A 602 9.89 6.57 -15.52
N SER A 603 8.84 6.07 -16.18
CA SER A 603 8.87 5.71 -17.60
C SER A 603 9.16 6.93 -18.49
N ALA A 604 9.75 6.69 -19.66
CA ALA A 604 10.00 7.74 -20.65
C ALA A 604 8.68 8.42 -21.08
N GLU A 605 7.61 7.65 -21.21
CA GLU A 605 6.27 8.15 -21.52
C GLU A 605 5.77 9.13 -20.47
N ARG A 606 5.87 8.80 -19.17
CA ARG A 606 5.47 9.70 -18.08
C ARG A 606 6.32 10.96 -18.05
N LYS A 607 7.63 10.83 -18.28
CA LYS A 607 8.57 11.96 -18.36
C LYS A 607 8.24 12.89 -19.52
N THR A 608 7.98 12.34 -20.71
CA THR A 608 7.52 13.09 -21.87
C THR A 608 6.15 13.71 -21.62
N ALA A 609 5.24 13.00 -20.95
CA ALA A 609 3.91 13.50 -20.69
C ALA A 609 3.95 14.73 -19.75
N TRP A 610 4.64 14.60 -18.61
CA TRP A 610 4.86 15.73 -17.69
C TRP A 610 5.60 16.87 -18.38
N LYS A 611 6.64 16.58 -19.17
CA LYS A 611 7.39 17.61 -19.91
C LYS A 611 6.49 18.36 -20.89
N ASN A 612 5.66 17.66 -21.65
CA ASN A 612 4.72 18.30 -22.57
C ASN A 612 3.71 19.19 -21.81
N LEU A 613 3.28 18.78 -20.61
CA LEU A 613 2.38 19.59 -19.79
C LEU A 613 3.09 20.81 -19.20
N ALA A 614 4.34 20.66 -18.76
CA ALA A 614 5.19 21.72 -18.22
C ALA A 614 5.64 22.74 -19.27
N GLU A 615 5.89 22.29 -20.51
CA GLU A 615 6.28 23.13 -21.65
C GLU A 615 5.08 23.61 -22.48
N GLU A 616 3.85 23.39 -22.00
CA GLU A 616 2.61 23.78 -22.67
C GLU A 616 2.47 23.21 -24.11
N VAL A 617 3.15 22.09 -24.38
CA VAL A 617 3.09 21.36 -25.66
C VAL A 617 1.78 20.58 -25.70
N TYR A 618 0.79 21.17 -26.36
CA TYR A 618 -0.49 20.55 -26.73
C TYR A 618 -0.25 19.18 -27.42
N PRO A 619 -1.06 18.12 -27.15
CA PRO A 619 -2.46 18.17 -26.75
C PRO A 619 -2.77 17.34 -25.51
N TYR A 620 -2.96 17.99 -24.36
CA TYR A 620 -3.79 17.42 -23.29
C TYR A 620 -5.25 17.77 -23.60
N ASN A 621 -5.70 17.08 -24.66
CA ASN A 621 -7.04 16.87 -25.15
C ASN A 621 -8.18 17.72 -24.54
N GLY A 622 -8.35 18.93 -25.10
CA GLY A 622 -9.67 19.53 -25.34
C GLY A 622 -10.57 18.71 -26.29
N GLN A 623 -10.40 17.38 -26.31
CA GLN A 623 -11.28 16.42 -26.95
C GLN A 623 -11.85 15.48 -25.87
N PRO A 624 -13.17 15.25 -25.86
CA PRO A 624 -13.75 14.23 -25.00
C PRO A 624 -13.26 12.84 -25.43
N LEU A 625 -12.57 12.15 -24.51
CA LEU A 625 -12.34 10.71 -24.67
C LEU A 625 -13.64 9.99 -24.33
N ALA A 626 -14.13 9.07 -25.17
CA ALA A 626 -15.20 8.15 -24.77
C ALA A 626 -14.99 6.79 -25.43
N SER A 627 -14.32 5.87 -24.74
CA SER A 627 -14.45 4.43 -24.97
C SER A 627 -15.44 3.77 -24.00
N ASP A 628 -15.81 4.49 -22.94
CA ASP A 628 -16.62 4.05 -21.79
C ASP A 628 -18.01 4.72 -21.70
N GLY A 629 -18.35 5.61 -22.64
CA GLY A 629 -19.63 6.31 -22.67
C GLY A 629 -19.72 7.59 -21.83
N TYR A 630 -18.60 8.16 -21.38
CA TYR A 630 -18.55 9.44 -20.64
C TYR A 630 -17.83 10.54 -21.41
N LEU A 631 -18.18 11.80 -21.14
CA LEU A 631 -17.49 12.96 -21.69
C LEU A 631 -16.52 13.53 -20.65
N TRP A 632 -15.22 13.47 -20.95
CA TRP A 632 -14.17 14.04 -20.10
C TRP A 632 -13.68 15.37 -20.67
N THR A 633 -13.71 16.43 -19.85
CA THR A 633 -13.10 17.74 -20.19
C THR A 633 -11.99 18.06 -19.21
N TYR A 634 -10.87 18.57 -19.72
CA TYR A 634 -9.65 18.83 -18.95
C TYR A 634 -9.25 20.31 -19.02
N ALA A 635 -8.78 20.86 -17.90
CA ALA A 635 -8.09 22.14 -17.84
C ALA A 635 -6.86 21.98 -16.94
N GLY A 636 -5.70 22.40 -17.45
CA GLY A 636 -4.53 22.57 -16.58
C GLY A 636 -4.78 23.72 -15.61
N VAL A 637 -4.35 23.57 -14.37
CA VAL A 637 -4.32 24.62 -13.36
C VAL A 637 -2.85 24.77 -12.96
N ASP A 638 -2.27 25.93 -13.29
CA ASP A 638 -0.89 26.26 -12.95
C ASP A 638 -0.82 26.73 -11.49
N VAL A 639 -0.54 25.79 -10.59
CA VAL A 639 -0.27 26.08 -9.19
C VAL A 639 1.22 26.40 -9.05
N ALA A 640 1.56 27.68 -8.96
CA ALA A 640 2.91 28.09 -8.59
C ALA A 640 3.06 27.98 -7.06
N PRO A 641 4.14 27.37 -6.53
CA PRO A 641 4.38 27.36 -5.09
C PRO A 641 4.62 28.78 -4.58
N PHE A 642 4.12 29.06 -3.39
CA PHE A 642 4.50 30.25 -2.62
C PHE A 642 5.96 30.11 -2.20
N ILE A 643 6.88 30.83 -2.86
CA ILE A 643 8.26 30.98 -2.40
C ILE A 643 8.59 32.47 -2.46
N ASP A 644 8.85 33.07 -1.30
CA ASP A 644 9.47 34.38 -1.23
C ASP A 644 10.89 34.28 -1.82
N GLY A 645 11.10 34.89 -2.99
CA GLY A 645 12.43 35.39 -3.37
C GLY A 645 13.40 34.51 -4.17
N GLU A 646 13.01 33.44 -4.88
CA GLU A 646 13.92 32.76 -5.84
C GLU A 646 13.33 32.53 -7.23
N THR A 647 14.19 32.69 -8.25
CA THR A 647 13.88 32.92 -9.67
C THR A 647 13.82 31.66 -10.56
N ASP A 648 13.96 30.46 -10.03
CA ASP A 648 13.85 29.23 -10.83
C ASP A 648 12.50 28.53 -10.63
N LEU A 649 11.45 29.16 -11.16
CA LEU A 649 10.05 28.75 -11.01
C LEU A 649 9.70 27.45 -11.75
N LEU A 650 10.57 26.87 -12.59
CA LEU A 650 10.27 25.68 -13.41
C LEU A 650 10.68 24.36 -12.75
N SER A 651 11.63 24.39 -11.81
CA SER A 651 12.21 23.16 -11.24
C SER A 651 11.33 22.47 -10.18
N TYR A 652 10.28 23.14 -9.66
CA TYR A 652 9.46 22.64 -8.54
C TYR A 652 7.93 22.66 -8.75
N ARG A 653 7.41 22.88 -9.96
CA ARG A 653 5.95 22.96 -10.19
C ARG A 653 5.29 21.57 -10.19
N SER A 654 4.46 21.30 -9.18
CA SER A 654 3.36 20.35 -9.30
C SER A 654 2.24 20.99 -10.12
N GLN A 655 1.85 20.38 -11.24
CA GLN A 655 0.73 20.86 -12.04
C GLN A 655 -0.53 20.13 -11.61
N TYR A 656 -1.67 20.80 -11.60
CA TYR A 656 -2.95 20.18 -11.28
C TYR A 656 -3.83 20.14 -12.53
N LEU A 657 -4.51 19.02 -12.73
CA LEU A 657 -5.47 18.82 -13.80
C LEU A 657 -6.87 18.83 -13.21
N LEU A 658 -7.65 19.84 -13.59
CA LEU A 658 -9.06 19.89 -13.29
C LEU A 658 -9.81 19.12 -14.38
N GLN A 659 -10.60 18.14 -13.95
CA GLN A 659 -11.35 17.24 -14.80
C GLN A 659 -12.84 17.37 -14.47
N LEU A 660 -13.66 17.49 -15.51
CA LEU A 660 -15.11 17.35 -15.39
C LEU A 660 -15.56 16.11 -16.16
N ARG A 661 -16.31 15.26 -15.47
CA ARG A 661 -17.00 14.08 -16.01
C ARG A 661 -18.47 14.42 -16.16
N THR A 662 -19.03 14.21 -17.34
CA THR A 662 -20.47 14.32 -17.58
C THR A 662 -21.00 13.13 -18.35
N SER A 663 -22.32 12.91 -18.28
CA SER A 663 -22.97 11.73 -18.84
C SER A 663 -23.09 11.92 -20.35
N ALA A 664 -23.04 10.83 -21.13
CA ALA A 664 -23.27 10.92 -22.58
C ALA A 664 -24.65 11.51 -22.97
N ARG A 665 -25.61 11.60 -22.04
CA ARG A 665 -26.92 12.25 -22.28
C ARG A 665 -26.85 13.77 -22.19
N THR A 666 -25.86 14.32 -21.52
CA THR A 666 -25.61 15.77 -21.44
C THR A 666 -24.92 16.18 -22.74
N SER A 667 -25.44 17.20 -23.44
CA SER A 667 -24.83 17.60 -24.70
C SER A 667 -23.41 18.10 -24.48
N ALA A 668 -22.49 17.85 -25.42
CA ALA A 668 -21.12 18.38 -25.36
C ALA A 668 -21.09 19.92 -25.29
N HIS A 669 -22.20 20.60 -25.60
CA HIS A 669 -22.36 22.03 -25.45
C HIS A 669 -22.67 22.43 -24.01
N GLU A 670 -23.63 21.77 -23.35
CA GLU A 670 -23.95 21.99 -21.93
C GLU A 670 -22.75 21.66 -21.04
N ALA A 671 -22.08 20.54 -21.28
CA ALA A 671 -20.88 20.15 -20.52
C ALA A 671 -19.75 21.19 -20.66
N LYS A 672 -19.59 21.80 -21.85
CA LYS A 672 -18.60 22.87 -22.08
C LYS A 672 -18.98 24.20 -21.43
N SER A 673 -20.26 24.56 -21.44
CA SER A 673 -20.75 25.76 -20.76
C SER A 673 -20.62 25.64 -19.25
N SER A 674 -20.97 24.49 -18.68
CA SER A 674 -20.74 24.19 -17.26
C SER A 674 -19.25 24.19 -16.93
N PHE A 675 -18.39 23.64 -17.81
CA PHE A 675 -16.95 23.66 -17.60
C PHE A 675 -16.34 25.08 -17.69
N ALA A 676 -16.82 25.92 -18.60
CA ALA A 676 -16.39 27.31 -18.71
C ALA A 676 -16.79 28.12 -17.47
N ALA A 677 -18.04 27.99 -17.01
CA ALA A 677 -18.53 28.60 -15.78
C ALA A 677 -17.69 28.16 -14.56
N LEU A 678 -17.36 26.87 -14.49
CA LEU A 678 -16.53 26.28 -13.44
C LEU A 678 -15.09 26.80 -13.44
N THR A 679 -14.49 27.02 -14.61
CA THR A 679 -13.17 27.64 -14.70
C THR A 679 -13.19 29.15 -14.41
N GLU A 680 -14.35 29.81 -14.57
CA GLU A 680 -14.54 31.22 -14.21
C GLU A 680 -14.86 31.40 -12.71
N SER A 681 -15.55 30.44 -12.08
CA SER A 681 -15.87 30.43 -10.64
C SER A 681 -14.73 29.88 -9.78
N ALA A 682 -13.91 28.99 -10.33
CA ALA A 682 -12.69 28.53 -9.70
C ALA A 682 -11.69 29.71 -9.60
N SER A 683 -11.50 30.21 -8.39
CA SER A 683 -10.48 31.21 -8.09
C SER A 683 -9.34 30.57 -7.31
N VAL A 684 -8.11 30.83 -7.77
CA VAL A 684 -6.87 30.57 -7.01
C VAL A 684 -6.49 31.89 -6.33
N SER A 685 -5.91 31.83 -5.12
CA SER A 685 -5.48 33.01 -4.36
C SER A 685 -4.47 33.89 -5.11
N GLU A 686 -4.19 35.10 -4.61
CA GLU A 686 -3.30 36.14 -5.19
C GLU A 686 -1.91 35.66 -5.66
N THR A 687 -1.49 34.46 -5.27
CA THR A 687 -0.18 33.84 -5.52
C THR A 687 -0.18 32.72 -6.57
N GLY A 688 -1.34 32.23 -7.00
CA GLY A 688 -1.45 31.20 -8.04
C GLY A 688 -2.19 31.73 -9.28
N ILE A 689 -1.76 31.29 -10.46
CA ILE A 689 -2.40 31.68 -11.72
C ILE A 689 -3.30 30.54 -12.15
N LEU A 690 -4.62 30.70 -11.99
CA LEU A 690 -5.57 29.79 -12.63
C LEU A 690 -5.51 30.03 -14.15
N ARG A 691 -4.57 29.37 -14.82
CA ARG A 691 -4.49 29.38 -16.28
C ARG A 691 -5.55 28.45 -16.81
N THR A 692 -6.72 28.99 -17.11
CA THR A 692 -7.66 28.26 -17.95
C THR A 692 -6.99 28.08 -19.31
N TYR A 693 -6.55 26.86 -19.63
CA TYR A 693 -6.06 26.54 -20.97
C TYR A 693 -7.25 26.41 -21.94
N GLY A 694 -8.05 27.48 -22.01
CA GLY A 694 -9.28 27.66 -22.78
C GLY A 694 -9.54 29.11 -23.20
N ALA A 695 -8.62 30.04 -22.96
CA ALA A 695 -8.83 31.48 -23.20
C ALA A 695 -8.23 32.03 -24.50
N ASP A 696 -8.26 31.27 -25.60
CA ASP A 696 -8.04 31.82 -26.95
C ASP A 696 -9.25 31.51 -27.84
N ASN A 697 -10.35 32.20 -27.50
CA ASN A 697 -11.66 32.10 -28.12
C ASN A 697 -11.67 32.33 -29.65
N ALA A 698 -10.58 32.86 -30.24
CA ALA A 698 -10.42 32.98 -31.69
C ALA A 698 -10.14 31.63 -32.37
N LYS A 699 -9.22 30.83 -31.82
CA LYS A 699 -8.91 29.48 -32.34
C LYS A 699 -9.99 28.46 -31.99
N ILE A 700 -10.70 28.65 -30.88
CA ILE A 700 -11.88 27.84 -30.52
C ILE A 700 -13.09 28.19 -31.39
N ARG A 701 -13.30 29.44 -31.84
CA ARG A 701 -14.36 29.75 -32.84
C ARG A 701 -14.07 29.11 -34.20
N GLU A 702 -12.80 29.04 -34.58
CA GLU A 702 -12.36 28.33 -35.78
C GLU A 702 -12.50 26.81 -35.62
N ARG A 703 -12.22 26.28 -34.41
CA ARG A 703 -12.44 24.87 -34.05
C ARG A 703 -13.88 24.53 -33.63
N MET A 704 -14.79 25.45 -33.34
CA MET A 704 -16.20 25.12 -33.06
C MET A 704 -16.98 24.81 -34.33
N ARG A 705 -16.49 25.24 -35.50
CA ARG A 705 -16.89 24.67 -36.79
C ARG A 705 -16.58 23.17 -36.91
N LEU A 706 -15.79 22.58 -36.00
CA LEU A 706 -15.35 21.18 -36.03
C LEU A 706 -16.33 20.18 -35.42
N SER A 707 -17.45 20.61 -34.82
CA SER A 707 -18.59 19.72 -34.51
C SER A 707 -19.39 19.33 -35.76
N GLU A 708 -19.07 19.89 -36.93
CA GLU A 708 -19.77 19.60 -38.19
C GLU A 708 -19.40 18.24 -38.82
N ILE A 709 -18.38 17.49 -38.35
CA ILE A 709 -18.01 16.19 -38.99
C ILE A 709 -19.18 15.21 -39.01
N SER A 710 -20.10 15.24 -38.03
CA SER A 710 -21.21 14.27 -37.97
C SER A 710 -22.16 14.33 -39.18
N GLY A 711 -21.99 15.29 -40.10
CA GLY A 711 -22.69 15.36 -41.38
C GLY A 711 -21.83 15.45 -42.64
N TYR A 712 -20.48 15.37 -42.57
CA TYR A 712 -19.62 15.42 -43.76
C TYR A 712 -19.06 14.04 -44.12
N THR A 713 -19.21 13.65 -45.38
CA THR A 713 -18.39 12.63 -46.02
C THR A 713 -17.06 13.23 -46.49
N ILE A 714 -16.02 12.40 -46.63
CA ILE A 714 -14.72 12.84 -47.19
C ILE A 714 -14.88 13.48 -48.58
N PHE A 715 -15.87 13.04 -49.37
CA PHE A 715 -16.19 13.60 -50.67
C PHE A 715 -16.82 14.99 -50.60
N GLU A 716 -17.66 15.27 -49.60
CA GLU A 716 -18.22 16.61 -49.40
C GLU A 716 -17.15 17.60 -48.94
N ALA A 717 -16.20 17.16 -48.11
CA ALA A 717 -15.03 17.96 -47.74
C ALA A 717 -14.22 18.37 -48.98
N ILE A 718 -13.98 17.44 -49.89
CA ILE A 718 -13.28 17.69 -51.16
C ILE A 718 -14.10 18.59 -52.08
N ALA A 719 -15.39 18.30 -52.27
CA ALA A 719 -16.27 19.08 -53.14
C ALA A 719 -16.34 20.55 -52.70
N LYS A 720 -16.42 20.80 -51.38
CA LYS A 720 -16.44 22.13 -50.78
C LYS A 720 -15.05 22.75 -50.54
N ASN A 721 -13.96 22.06 -50.91
CA ASN A 721 -12.57 22.49 -50.74
C ASN A 721 -12.18 22.86 -49.29
N LYS A 722 -12.32 21.89 -48.38
CA LYS A 722 -12.13 22.05 -46.93
C LYS A 722 -10.90 21.27 -46.42
N PRO A 723 -9.66 21.81 -46.52
CA PRO A 723 -8.42 21.13 -46.07
C PRO A 723 -8.48 20.68 -44.62
N GLU A 724 -9.04 21.52 -43.77
CA GLU A 724 -9.16 21.30 -42.34
C GLU A 724 -10.04 20.09 -41.99
N ILE A 725 -11.05 19.78 -42.81
CA ILE A 725 -11.89 18.59 -42.63
C ILE A 725 -11.17 17.37 -43.21
N LEU A 726 -10.55 17.50 -44.39
CA LEU A 726 -9.81 16.43 -45.04
C LEU A 726 -8.63 15.92 -44.19
N ASN A 727 -7.85 16.82 -43.58
CA ASN A 727 -6.72 16.46 -42.73
C ASN A 727 -7.16 15.58 -41.55
N ARG A 728 -8.40 15.73 -41.06
CA ARG A 728 -8.92 14.88 -39.99
C ARG A 728 -9.29 13.47 -40.46
N PHE A 729 -9.86 13.34 -41.66
CA PHE A 729 -10.01 12.00 -42.28
C PHE A 729 -8.64 11.31 -42.47
N ILE A 730 -7.59 12.07 -42.78
CA ILE A 730 -6.20 11.58 -42.91
C ILE A 730 -5.63 11.15 -41.55
N GLU A 731 -5.74 11.99 -40.52
CA GLU A 731 -5.26 11.70 -39.16
C GLU A 731 -5.94 10.44 -38.58
N GLU A 732 -7.25 10.29 -38.79
CA GLU A 732 -8.04 9.15 -38.33
C GLU A 732 -7.91 7.91 -39.23
N LYS A 733 -7.22 8.02 -40.38
CA LYS A 733 -7.11 6.98 -41.42
C LYS A 733 -8.48 6.41 -41.85
N LYS A 734 -9.48 7.28 -41.92
CA LYS A 734 -10.88 6.90 -42.17
C LYS A 734 -11.29 7.25 -43.60
N ASP A 735 -11.96 6.32 -44.27
CA ASP A 735 -12.57 6.52 -45.60
C ASP A 735 -11.62 7.05 -46.70
N LEU A 736 -10.29 6.95 -46.51
CA LEU A 736 -9.28 7.44 -47.46
C LEU A 736 -9.30 6.71 -48.81
N GLU A 737 -9.87 5.50 -48.83
CA GLU A 737 -10.09 4.68 -50.04
C GLU A 737 -11.58 4.46 -50.33
N ALA A 738 -12.47 5.23 -49.71
CA ALA A 738 -13.90 5.14 -49.98
C ALA A 738 -14.19 5.45 -51.45
N LEU A 739 -15.28 4.90 -51.99
CA LEU A 739 -15.68 5.12 -53.38
C LEU A 739 -16.99 5.90 -53.43
N ASN A 740 -17.04 6.95 -54.26
CA ASN A 740 -18.30 7.65 -54.53
C ASN A 740 -19.09 6.96 -55.67
N ALA A 741 -20.23 7.52 -56.07
CA ALA A 741 -21.10 6.99 -57.13
C ALA A 741 -20.43 6.86 -58.53
N LEU A 742 -19.26 7.47 -58.74
CA LEU A 742 -18.45 7.34 -59.95
C LEU A 742 -17.30 6.33 -59.79
N SER A 743 -17.26 5.59 -58.68
CA SER A 743 -16.15 4.74 -58.25
C SER A 743 -14.84 5.51 -58.08
N ARG A 744 -14.90 6.81 -57.77
CA ARG A 744 -13.69 7.61 -57.52
C ARG A 744 -13.29 7.50 -56.06
N THR A 745 -12.00 7.26 -55.82
CA THR A 745 -11.38 7.49 -54.51
C THR A 745 -11.36 9.00 -54.19
N PRO A 746 -11.16 9.40 -52.92
CA PRO A 746 -11.00 10.79 -52.53
C PRO A 746 -9.90 11.50 -53.33
N LEU A 747 -8.78 10.82 -53.60
CA LEU A 747 -7.69 11.37 -54.40
C LEU A 747 -8.12 11.64 -55.86
N ILE A 748 -8.81 10.69 -56.50
CA ILE A 748 -9.34 10.89 -57.87
C ILE A 748 -10.35 12.03 -57.89
N ALA A 749 -11.23 12.11 -56.88
CA ALA A 749 -12.22 13.18 -56.76
C ALA A 749 -11.56 14.57 -56.58
N ALA A 750 -10.50 14.68 -55.78
CA ALA A 750 -9.75 15.90 -55.57
C ALA A 750 -9.03 16.36 -56.86
N ALA A 751 -8.38 15.43 -57.56
CA ALA A 751 -7.73 15.69 -58.84
C ALA A 751 -8.73 16.13 -59.93
N ALA A 752 -9.83 15.38 -60.10
CA ALA A 752 -10.87 15.69 -61.07
C ALA A 752 -11.57 17.04 -60.81
N SER A 753 -11.66 17.43 -59.53
CA SER A 753 -12.32 18.69 -59.10
C SER A 753 -11.37 19.87 -58.99
N ARG A 754 -10.12 19.74 -59.47
CA ARG A 754 -9.08 20.80 -59.45
C ARG A 754 -8.73 21.30 -58.04
N ARG A 755 -8.86 20.45 -57.02
CA ARG A 755 -8.55 20.81 -55.63
C ARG A 755 -7.09 20.48 -55.33
N GLU A 756 -6.19 21.39 -55.72
CA GLU A 756 -4.73 21.17 -55.62
C GLU A 756 -4.30 20.79 -54.20
N GLU A 757 -4.59 21.63 -53.22
CA GLU A 757 -4.18 21.39 -51.82
C GLU A 757 -4.73 20.06 -51.29
N MET A 758 -5.98 19.71 -51.63
CA MET A 758 -6.61 18.48 -51.18
C MET A 758 -5.92 17.26 -51.77
N ALA A 759 -5.61 17.31 -53.07
CA ALA A 759 -4.90 16.25 -53.75
C ALA A 759 -3.49 16.08 -53.17
N ILE A 760 -2.75 17.18 -52.93
CA ILE A 760 -1.41 17.11 -52.33
C ILE A 760 -1.46 16.52 -50.91
N CYS A 761 -2.43 16.91 -50.07
CA CYS A 761 -2.59 16.31 -48.73
C CYS A 761 -2.82 14.79 -48.81
N LEU A 762 -3.71 14.34 -49.70
CA LEU A 762 -4.01 12.92 -49.88
C LEU A 762 -2.81 12.13 -50.43
N ILE A 763 -2.05 12.69 -51.39
CA ILE A 763 -0.81 12.06 -51.89
C ILE A 763 0.19 11.84 -50.76
N ARG A 764 0.38 12.86 -49.91
CA ARG A 764 1.30 12.79 -48.76
C ARG A 764 0.81 11.87 -47.65
N ALA A 765 -0.48 11.60 -47.59
CA ALA A 765 -1.08 10.64 -46.66
C ALA A 765 -0.80 9.17 -47.04
N GLY A 766 -0.23 8.90 -48.23
CA GLY A 766 0.14 7.55 -48.66
C GLY A 766 -1.05 6.70 -49.10
N VAL A 767 -2.10 7.32 -49.66
CA VAL A 767 -3.24 6.62 -50.28
C VAL A 767 -2.82 5.89 -51.57
N ASP A 768 -3.63 4.95 -52.04
CA ASP A 768 -3.41 4.25 -53.32
C ASP A 768 -3.46 5.26 -54.49
N LEU A 769 -2.32 5.45 -55.14
CA LEU A 769 -2.16 6.38 -56.27
C LEU A 769 -2.68 5.80 -57.59
N ASP A 770 -2.80 4.46 -57.67
CA ASP A 770 -3.07 3.71 -58.90
C ASP A 770 -4.50 3.16 -58.99
N ALA A 771 -5.33 3.42 -57.98
CA ALA A 771 -6.76 3.17 -58.03
C ALA A 771 -7.39 3.82 -59.28
N THR A 772 -8.40 3.15 -59.84
CA THR A 772 -9.10 3.62 -61.05
C THR A 772 -10.58 3.85 -60.80
N ASP A 773 -11.12 4.89 -61.44
CA ASP A 773 -12.57 5.13 -61.44
C ASP A 773 -13.31 4.25 -62.46
N ARG A 774 -14.64 4.37 -62.54
CA ARG A 774 -15.47 3.55 -63.46
C ARG A 774 -15.07 3.66 -64.94
N ASN A 775 -14.34 4.70 -65.33
CA ASN A 775 -13.83 4.94 -66.69
C ASN A 775 -12.38 4.45 -66.86
N GLY A 776 -11.79 3.80 -65.85
CA GLY A 776 -10.38 3.40 -65.86
C GLY A 776 -9.43 4.58 -65.65
N MET A 777 -9.90 5.73 -65.14
CA MET A 777 -9.04 6.89 -64.90
C MET A 777 -8.33 6.76 -63.56
N THR A 778 -7.00 6.90 -63.55
CA THR A 778 -6.22 7.07 -62.32
C THR A 778 -6.24 8.52 -61.83
N ALA A 779 -5.78 8.75 -60.59
CA ALA A 779 -5.58 10.10 -60.06
C ALA A 779 -4.62 10.93 -60.94
N LEU A 780 -3.57 10.29 -61.47
CA LEU A 780 -2.62 10.92 -62.39
C LEU A 780 -3.29 11.36 -63.69
N MET A 781 -4.10 10.50 -64.32
CA MET A 781 -4.82 10.85 -65.55
C MET A 781 -5.81 11.99 -65.32
N ALA A 782 -6.60 11.92 -64.23
CA ALA A 782 -7.53 12.98 -63.87
C ALA A 782 -6.79 14.30 -63.60
N ALA A 783 -5.68 14.25 -62.87
CA ALA A 783 -4.87 15.43 -62.62
C ALA A 783 -4.36 16.03 -63.93
N LEU A 784 -3.81 15.22 -64.84
CA LEU A 784 -3.28 15.66 -66.14
C LEU A 784 -4.36 16.32 -67.02
N GLU A 785 -5.59 15.83 -66.98
CA GLU A 785 -6.72 16.38 -67.72
C GLU A 785 -7.26 17.68 -67.11
N THR A 786 -7.46 17.72 -65.78
CA THR A 786 -8.26 18.79 -65.16
C THR A 786 -7.52 19.68 -64.18
N ALA A 787 -6.54 19.18 -63.42
CA ALA A 787 -5.90 19.92 -62.32
C ALA A 787 -4.73 20.81 -62.78
N PRO A 788 -4.17 21.69 -61.92
CA PRO A 788 -2.89 22.34 -62.19
C PRO A 788 -1.74 21.33 -62.39
N GLU A 789 -0.74 21.66 -63.20
CA GLU A 789 0.39 20.77 -63.55
C GLU A 789 1.15 20.26 -62.32
N LYS A 790 1.19 21.05 -61.24
CA LYS A 790 1.84 20.70 -59.98
C LYS A 790 1.31 19.42 -59.32
N VAL A 791 0.00 19.15 -59.38
CA VAL A 791 -0.58 17.91 -58.83
C VAL A 791 -0.09 16.69 -59.60
N SER A 792 -0.02 16.79 -60.94
CA SER A 792 0.50 15.74 -61.80
C SER A 792 1.98 15.46 -61.53
N LEU A 793 2.79 16.51 -61.34
CA LEU A 793 4.21 16.37 -60.98
C LEU A 793 4.39 15.67 -59.63
N GLU A 794 3.60 16.02 -58.62
CA GLU A 794 3.68 15.39 -57.30
C GLU A 794 3.28 13.92 -57.35
N LEU A 795 2.22 13.57 -58.10
CA LEU A 795 1.79 12.17 -58.27
C LEU A 795 2.90 11.32 -58.89
N VAL A 796 3.54 11.80 -59.96
CA VAL A 796 4.63 11.06 -60.62
C VAL A 796 5.87 10.96 -59.72
N ARG A 797 6.18 12.01 -58.95
CA ARG A 797 7.28 12.00 -57.97
C ARG A 797 7.02 11.05 -56.80
N SER A 798 5.75 10.92 -56.40
CA SER A 798 5.30 10.03 -55.32
C SER A 798 5.09 8.59 -55.77
N GLY A 799 5.40 8.27 -57.03
CA GLY A 799 5.44 6.90 -57.53
C GLY A 799 4.17 6.42 -58.25
N ALA A 800 3.24 7.31 -58.63
CA ALA A 800 2.07 6.93 -59.41
C ALA A 800 2.48 6.27 -60.74
N SER A 801 1.84 5.14 -61.07
CA SER A 801 2.13 4.36 -62.26
C SER A 801 1.75 5.12 -63.54
N VAL A 802 2.67 5.09 -64.51
CA VAL A 802 2.49 5.73 -65.82
C VAL A 802 1.93 4.77 -66.89
N ALA A 803 1.83 3.48 -66.55
CA ALA A 803 1.45 2.39 -67.44
C ALA A 803 -0.07 2.21 -67.70
N PRO A 804 -0.98 2.53 -66.77
CA PRO A 804 -2.41 2.26 -66.98
C PRO A 804 -2.97 2.94 -68.23
N LEU A 805 -4.02 2.34 -68.79
CA LEU A 805 -4.81 2.89 -69.89
C LEU A 805 -6.22 3.19 -69.40
N SER A 806 -6.74 4.38 -69.71
CA SER A 806 -8.16 4.64 -69.50
C SER A 806 -9.01 3.77 -70.44
N LYS A 807 -10.30 3.59 -70.14
CA LYS A 807 -11.23 2.88 -71.05
C LYS A 807 -11.40 3.58 -72.41
N PHE A 808 -10.88 4.79 -72.56
CA PHE A 808 -10.78 5.50 -73.84
C PHE A 808 -9.51 5.13 -74.63
N GLY A 809 -8.67 4.23 -74.12
CA GLY A 809 -7.40 3.82 -74.75
C GLY A 809 -6.32 4.90 -74.67
N LYS A 810 -6.39 5.82 -73.72
CA LYS A 810 -5.41 6.92 -73.57
C LYS A 810 -4.44 6.65 -72.41
N THR A 811 -3.16 6.88 -72.65
CA THR A 811 -2.08 6.84 -71.64
C THR A 811 -2.02 8.13 -70.83
N ALA A 812 -1.33 8.10 -69.68
CA ALA A 812 -0.99 9.31 -68.94
C ALA A 812 -0.24 10.33 -69.84
N LEU A 813 0.69 9.88 -70.68
CA LEU A 813 1.40 10.76 -71.62
C LEU A 813 0.45 11.45 -72.60
N ALA A 814 -0.52 10.72 -73.16
CA ALA A 814 -1.54 11.32 -74.03
C ALA A 814 -2.37 12.39 -73.27
N TYR A 815 -2.79 12.11 -72.03
CA TYR A 815 -3.49 13.10 -71.20
C TYR A 815 -2.65 14.35 -70.89
N ALA A 816 -1.33 14.20 -70.65
CA ALA A 816 -0.42 15.32 -70.42
C ALA A 816 -0.33 16.24 -71.65
N LEU A 817 -0.25 15.65 -72.85
CA LEU A 817 -0.17 16.38 -74.11
C LEU A 817 -1.48 17.10 -74.42
N TYR A 818 -2.63 16.42 -74.32
CA TYR A 818 -3.94 17.08 -74.46
C TYR A 818 -4.17 18.18 -73.43
N GLY A 819 -3.72 17.96 -72.19
CA GLY A 819 -3.78 18.95 -71.10
C GLY A 819 -2.78 20.10 -71.23
N LYS A 820 -1.91 20.09 -72.26
CA LYS A 820 -0.85 21.08 -72.50
C LYS A 820 0.07 21.26 -71.29
N LYS A 821 0.52 20.14 -70.71
CA LYS A 821 1.38 20.08 -69.51
C LYS A 821 2.77 19.56 -69.87
N PRO A 822 3.65 20.41 -70.45
CA PRO A 822 4.91 19.97 -71.01
C PRO A 822 5.91 19.47 -69.94
N ALA A 823 5.91 20.05 -68.74
CA ALA A 823 6.81 19.58 -67.67
C ALA A 823 6.36 18.21 -67.14
N ALA A 824 5.05 17.98 -67.00
CA ALA A 824 4.55 16.66 -66.65
C ALA A 824 4.78 15.64 -67.78
N ALA A 825 4.59 16.02 -69.05
CA ALA A 825 4.86 15.16 -70.20
C ALA A 825 6.33 14.70 -70.24
N ARG A 826 7.28 15.61 -70.07
CA ARG A 826 8.72 15.27 -69.99
C ARG A 826 9.02 14.33 -68.84
N LEU A 827 8.47 14.60 -67.64
CA LEU A 827 8.67 13.73 -66.49
C LEU A 827 8.09 12.32 -66.71
N LEU A 828 6.94 12.20 -67.38
CA LEU A 828 6.36 10.90 -67.73
C LEU A 828 7.26 10.12 -68.71
N ILE A 829 7.82 10.80 -69.71
CA ILE A 829 8.77 10.20 -70.68
C ILE A 829 10.03 9.72 -69.95
N GLU A 830 10.56 10.53 -69.04
CA GLU A 830 11.71 10.16 -68.20
C GLU A 830 11.42 8.94 -67.32
N LYS A 831 10.18 8.83 -66.82
CA LYS A 831 9.69 7.68 -66.02
C LYS A 831 9.24 6.47 -66.85
N GLY A 832 9.50 6.48 -68.17
CA GLY A 832 9.29 5.31 -69.02
C GLY A 832 7.87 5.17 -69.55
N ALA A 833 7.11 6.25 -69.69
CA ALA A 833 5.85 6.22 -70.43
C ALA A 833 6.08 5.76 -71.89
N ASP A 834 5.18 4.93 -72.41
CA ASP A 834 5.26 4.43 -73.78
C ASP A 834 5.11 5.59 -74.79
N VAL A 835 6.16 5.82 -75.57
CA VAL A 835 6.25 6.90 -76.55
C VAL A 835 5.71 6.51 -77.93
N GLN A 836 5.31 5.26 -78.13
CA GLN A 836 4.78 4.72 -79.39
C GLN A 836 3.27 4.50 -79.35
N LEU A 837 2.68 4.33 -78.16
CA LEU A 837 1.28 3.94 -78.04
C LEU A 837 0.33 5.03 -78.55
N ALA A 838 -0.24 4.79 -79.73
CA ALA A 838 -1.16 5.69 -80.40
C ALA A 838 -2.52 5.76 -79.71
N VAL A 839 -3.13 6.95 -79.74
CA VAL A 839 -4.55 7.11 -79.38
C VAL A 839 -5.45 6.63 -80.53
N LYS A 840 -6.77 6.62 -80.29
CA LYS A 840 -7.78 6.02 -81.21
C LYS A 840 -7.77 6.53 -82.66
N ASP A 841 -7.22 7.70 -82.95
CA ASP A 841 -7.13 8.27 -84.31
C ASP A 841 -5.79 7.95 -85.00
N GLY A 842 -5.02 7.01 -84.46
CA GLY A 842 -3.68 6.65 -84.92
C GLY A 842 -2.58 7.63 -84.50
N SER A 843 -2.89 8.74 -83.83
CA SER A 843 -1.88 9.71 -83.41
C SER A 843 -1.01 9.17 -82.28
N THR A 844 0.29 9.01 -82.55
CA THR A 844 1.31 8.68 -81.52
C THR A 844 1.57 9.88 -80.58
N PRO A 845 2.20 9.67 -79.41
CA PRO A 845 2.63 10.77 -78.54
C PRO A 845 3.44 11.86 -79.26
N LEU A 846 4.22 11.49 -80.28
CA LEU A 846 4.98 12.45 -81.08
C LEU A 846 4.09 13.37 -81.94
N HIS A 847 3.00 12.84 -82.52
CA HIS A 847 1.98 13.67 -83.18
C HIS A 847 1.33 14.65 -82.19
N LEU A 848 0.93 14.15 -81.03
CA LEU A 848 0.28 14.94 -80.00
C LEU A 848 1.21 16.03 -79.44
N ALA A 849 2.50 15.75 -79.29
CA ALA A 849 3.49 16.73 -78.85
C ALA A 849 3.74 17.83 -79.89
N VAL A 850 3.80 17.47 -81.18
CA VAL A 850 3.86 18.45 -82.28
C VAL A 850 2.65 19.38 -82.20
N GLN A 851 1.46 18.90 -81.87
CA GLN A 851 0.26 19.74 -81.82
C GLN A 851 0.16 20.57 -80.53
N TYR A 852 0.43 19.96 -79.37
CA TYR A 852 0.03 20.51 -78.07
C TYR A 852 1.17 20.82 -77.09
N ALA A 853 2.42 20.44 -77.36
CA ALA A 853 3.56 20.64 -76.47
C ALA A 853 4.64 21.59 -77.05
N ASP A 854 5.72 21.77 -76.28
CA ASP A 854 6.90 22.56 -76.66
C ASP A 854 7.95 21.72 -77.42
N ALA A 855 8.90 22.41 -78.05
CA ALA A 855 9.97 21.78 -78.83
C ALA A 855 10.84 20.83 -77.99
N GLU A 856 11.08 21.16 -76.72
CA GLU A 856 11.84 20.30 -75.80
C GLU A 856 11.14 18.95 -75.53
N THR A 857 9.81 18.94 -75.43
CA THR A 857 9.06 17.68 -75.29
C THR A 857 9.14 16.84 -76.56
N VAL A 858 9.08 17.46 -77.75
CA VAL A 858 9.26 16.76 -79.03
C VAL A 858 10.67 16.18 -79.15
N LYS A 859 11.69 16.97 -78.82
CA LYS A 859 13.08 16.53 -78.80
C LYS A 859 13.28 15.34 -77.88
N LEU A 860 12.76 15.39 -76.66
CA LEU A 860 12.87 14.29 -75.70
C LEU A 860 12.17 13.01 -76.19
N LEU A 861 11.02 13.12 -76.87
CA LEU A 861 10.36 11.96 -77.47
C LEU A 861 11.22 11.30 -78.56
N LEU A 862 11.85 12.10 -79.43
CA LEU A 862 12.78 11.60 -80.45
C LEU A 862 14.01 10.93 -79.81
N GLU A 863 14.57 11.54 -78.77
CA GLU A 863 15.68 10.96 -77.97
C GLU A 863 15.28 9.64 -77.29
N ARG A 864 13.99 9.44 -77.00
CA ARG A 864 13.44 8.17 -76.49
C ARG A 864 12.90 7.26 -77.60
N ASN A 865 13.37 7.44 -78.84
CA ASN A 865 13.08 6.62 -80.02
C ASN A 865 11.62 6.62 -80.47
N ALA A 866 10.83 7.68 -80.21
CA ALA A 866 9.50 7.81 -80.80
C ALA A 866 9.59 7.84 -82.33
N ASN A 867 8.74 7.07 -83.03
CA ASN A 867 8.84 6.92 -84.49
C ASN A 867 8.42 8.22 -85.23
N PRO A 868 9.36 8.95 -85.89
CA PRO A 868 9.04 10.18 -86.62
C PRO A 868 8.32 9.93 -87.96
N HIS A 869 8.23 8.68 -88.40
CA HIS A 869 7.58 8.26 -89.64
C HIS A 869 6.26 7.49 -89.40
N ALA A 870 5.77 7.44 -88.15
CA ALA A 870 4.44 6.88 -87.89
C ALA A 870 3.38 7.72 -88.60
N GLU A 871 2.41 7.08 -89.27
CA GLU A 871 1.27 7.75 -89.89
C GLU A 871 0.04 7.59 -89.00
N ASN A 872 -0.69 8.69 -88.75
CA ASN A 872 -2.00 8.62 -88.12
C ASN A 872 -3.08 8.11 -89.13
N GLU A 873 -4.34 7.97 -88.71
CA GLU A 873 -5.42 7.47 -89.58
C GLU A 873 -5.69 8.33 -90.82
N THR A 874 -5.19 9.58 -90.84
CA THR A 874 -5.30 10.49 -91.99
C THR A 874 -4.07 10.45 -92.91
N GLY A 875 -3.09 9.59 -92.63
CA GLY A 875 -1.83 9.49 -93.38
C GLY A 875 -0.83 10.61 -93.07
N GLU A 876 -1.04 11.40 -92.01
CA GLU A 876 -0.12 12.46 -91.60
C GLU A 876 0.98 11.87 -90.72
N THR A 877 2.25 12.21 -91.01
CA THR A 877 3.40 11.98 -90.11
C THR A 877 3.58 13.18 -89.16
N PRO A 878 4.28 13.04 -88.01
CA PRO A 878 4.56 14.15 -87.10
C PRO A 878 5.27 15.33 -87.78
N GLU A 879 6.21 15.05 -88.70
CA GLU A 879 6.89 16.09 -89.48
C GLU A 879 5.90 16.83 -90.40
N SER A 880 5.05 16.10 -91.13
CA SER A 880 4.05 16.72 -92.02
C SER A 880 3.04 17.57 -91.24
N LEU A 881 2.67 17.13 -90.03
CA LEU A 881 1.79 17.87 -89.12
C LEU A 881 2.48 19.14 -88.62
N ALA A 882 3.78 19.10 -88.29
CA ALA A 882 4.54 20.28 -87.89
C ALA A 882 4.62 21.35 -89.01
N LYS A 883 4.72 20.92 -90.28
CA LYS A 883 4.66 21.80 -91.47
C LYS A 883 3.29 22.44 -91.59
N LYS A 884 2.23 21.63 -91.51
CA LYS A 884 0.83 22.09 -91.59
C LYS A 884 0.48 23.09 -90.49
N LEU A 885 1.01 22.91 -89.28
CA LEU A 885 0.82 23.81 -88.14
C LEU A 885 1.81 25.00 -88.11
N ASN A 886 2.73 25.09 -89.08
CA ASN A 886 3.75 26.14 -89.19
C ASN A 886 4.65 26.27 -87.93
N LYS A 887 5.03 25.16 -87.30
CA LYS A 887 5.90 25.13 -86.11
C LYS A 887 7.38 24.97 -86.49
N LYS A 888 8.00 26.07 -86.93
CA LYS A 888 9.40 26.09 -87.44
C LYS A 888 10.43 25.48 -86.47
N ASP A 889 10.39 25.85 -85.21
CA ASP A 889 11.35 25.36 -84.19
C ASP A 889 11.26 23.84 -83.97
N ILE A 890 10.07 23.25 -84.21
CA ILE A 890 9.86 21.80 -84.13
C ILE A 890 10.29 21.10 -85.41
N LEU A 891 10.12 21.73 -86.58
CA LEU A 891 10.56 21.17 -87.85
C LEU A 891 12.07 20.95 -87.91
N GLU A 892 12.85 21.85 -87.32
CA GLU A 892 14.30 21.71 -87.24
C GLU A 892 14.75 20.45 -86.48
N LEU A 893 13.91 19.93 -85.56
CA LEU A 893 14.21 18.72 -84.79
C LEU A 893 14.06 17.43 -85.61
N PHE A 894 13.34 17.45 -86.73
CA PHE A 894 13.18 16.30 -87.64
C PHE A 894 14.26 16.26 -88.74
N LEU A 895 15.04 17.33 -88.89
CA LEU A 895 16.13 17.44 -89.87
C LEU A 895 17.50 17.02 -89.29
N ARG A 896 17.54 16.71 -87.99
CA ARG A 896 18.71 16.23 -87.25
C ARG A 896 18.51 14.76 -86.89
#